data_AF-A0A953PE95-F1
#
_entry.id   AF-A0A953PE95-F1
#
_cell.length_a   1.000
_cell.length_b   1.000
_cell.length_c   1.000
_cell.angle_alpha   90.00
_cell.angle_beta   90.00
_cell.angle_gamma   90.00
#
_symmetry.space_group_name_H-M   'P 1'
#
loop_
_entity.id
_entity.type
_entity.pdbx_description
1 polymer ?
#
loop_
_entity_poly.entity_id
_entity_poly.type
_entity_poly.pdbx_seq_one_letter_code
_entity_poly.pdbx_strand_id
1 'polypeptide(L)'
;MSHPSCVNIVRRILTLAIVSVLTVGASATTAVQIDVKPGVCKNAVNPLATTGHLKVAILGSSTFNVANVDLTTIRLHVVDGFGTLGAQLAGTASIGSIAPLPKLTKSLVLSGLAVEDVLGNCTSVTNNGTDLLLQFSLPAVVQALGLGSLPSGTTVPLGITGSLIGGGDFSSLNSPDYINLQIVGVPAANVVPSGSFTKVAPNDFVITAPNHIHLKGKISSTATFSSQWFHQGGLVTGVGEVSFSAPTSPITDAIFNTAGQYLLRFTASTATGTTQRIVRVTVNLNPNALMDPTLAIGPVLALTDPSAQPNDFLTYGADGVLSNVTDSTTADAYYQAIDPGNQKIFFGDWLTRNGINLGDPTTYTLAGYFNAIDLGFGRRMIVSKDGTAWVVTNHRTVDDAVNDVNPIAAVAMEFQPDATTGNTFTKFYIYDRGQQVVNPATGQLDNPRVNKADLDGGGAKYLPGLCIVCHGGKNPANVSPGQPYPNPGGNVHAHFLPFDLDALQYSSNPQFTRDAQQDTFRQLNQSVLNIQTKNPDYNNNLLLTLIELVEGWYGQAFNQNGATLTGTQNTNFVASGWAADPPRGQTVPANVYSGVIARSCRNCHSTRPSPYDFSSNNTSPTIMSPFIFGNVDWTQSHITTPPIGTPAIMPHIRRTQQRFWLNTSAKPEATPPAPPEADSSVFQLRRALPVSGGPFTLFAFREEAIHSLQCHVPALSAGIWLWLSA
;
A
#
# COMPACT_ATOMS: atom_id res chain seq x y z
N MET A 1 54.97 12.86 35.59
CA MET A 1 55.59 11.97 34.57
C MET A 1 54.46 11.18 33.92
N SER A 2 54.32 11.28 32.58
CA SER A 2 53.77 10.30 31.59
C SER A 2 52.66 9.32 32.06
N HIS A 3 51.43 9.27 31.52
CA HIS A 3 51.01 9.10 30.12
C HIS A 3 49.49 9.40 29.98
N PRO A 4 48.98 10.04 28.89
CA PRO A 4 47.55 10.35 28.73
C PRO A 4 46.86 9.41 27.72
N SER A 5 46.03 8.49 28.22
CA SER A 5 45.11 7.68 27.40
C SER A 5 43.78 7.51 28.12
N CYS A 6 43.08 8.60 28.43
CA CYS A 6 41.69 8.54 28.93
C CYS A 6 40.84 9.80 28.66
N VAL A 7 41.28 10.71 27.78
CA VAL A 7 40.54 11.96 27.46
C VAL A 7 39.88 11.93 26.06
N ASN A 8 40.10 10.87 25.27
CA ASN A 8 39.55 10.76 23.91
C ASN A 8 38.25 9.94 23.78
N ILE A 9 37.70 9.40 24.88
CA ILE A 9 36.43 8.66 24.85
C ILE A 9 35.24 9.54 25.26
N VAL A 10 35.43 10.54 26.13
CA VAL A 10 34.35 11.45 26.56
C VAL A 10 34.13 12.61 25.58
N ARG A 11 35.12 12.94 24.73
CA ARG A 11 35.00 13.97 23.68
C ARG A 11 34.30 13.49 22.39
N ARG A 12 34.15 12.17 22.19
CA ARG A 12 33.38 11.60 21.06
C ARG A 12 31.88 11.42 21.34
N ILE A 13 31.44 11.55 22.59
CA ILE A 13 30.02 11.46 22.97
C ILE A 13 29.36 12.85 23.04
N LEU A 14 30.13 13.94 23.19
CA LEU A 14 29.60 15.31 23.21
C LEU A 14 29.77 16.10 21.89
N THR A 15 30.25 15.46 20.82
CA THR A 15 30.40 16.08 19.47
C THR A 15 29.54 15.34 18.43
N LEU A 16 28.34 14.95 18.82
CA LEU A 16 27.26 14.43 17.95
C LEU A 16 25.90 15.05 18.30
N ALA A 17 25.90 16.15 19.06
CA ALA A 17 24.71 16.92 19.44
C ALA A 17 24.70 18.36 18.88
N ILE A 18 25.65 18.71 18.00
CA ILE A 18 25.63 19.94 17.21
C ILE A 18 26.12 19.61 15.80
N VAL A 19 25.43 18.69 15.13
CA VAL A 19 25.28 18.81 13.67
C VAL A 19 24.00 19.60 13.50
N SER A 20 24.16 20.78 12.93
CA SER A 20 23.09 21.68 12.54
C SER A 20 21.94 20.87 11.96
N VAL A 21 20.91 20.73 12.77
CA VAL A 21 19.54 20.63 12.33
C VAL A 21 19.31 21.94 11.56
N LEU A 22 19.71 21.95 10.29
CA LEU A 22 18.83 22.49 9.26
C LEU A 22 17.65 21.53 9.26
N THR A 23 16.77 21.69 10.26
CA THR A 23 15.36 21.63 9.99
C THR A 23 15.20 22.64 8.86
N VAL A 24 15.16 22.14 7.62
CA VAL A 24 14.17 22.69 6.71
C VAL A 24 12.90 22.58 7.53
N GLY A 25 12.51 23.68 8.18
CA GLY A 25 11.29 23.71 8.92
C GLY A 25 10.25 23.24 7.92
N ALA A 26 9.65 22.08 8.17
CA ALA A 26 8.46 21.69 7.46
C ALA A 26 7.53 22.89 7.62
N SER A 27 7.34 23.66 6.54
CA SER A 27 6.51 24.85 6.60
C SER A 27 5.15 24.34 7.04
N ALA A 28 4.72 24.71 8.24
CA ALA A 28 3.50 24.18 8.81
C ALA A 28 2.36 24.52 7.86
N THR A 29 1.76 23.51 7.24
CA THR A 29 0.68 23.69 6.28
C THR A 29 -0.51 24.34 7.01
N THR A 30 -0.94 25.50 6.53
CA THR A 30 -2.05 26.24 7.13
C THR A 30 -3.36 25.50 6.84
N ALA A 31 -4.06 25.04 7.88
CA ALA A 31 -5.36 24.39 7.73
C ALA A 31 -6.43 25.42 7.31
N VAL A 32 -7.25 25.08 6.32
CA VAL A 32 -8.33 25.94 5.82
C VAL A 32 -9.65 25.17 5.71
N GLN A 33 -10.76 25.88 5.85
CA GLN A 33 -12.10 25.34 5.62
C GLN A 33 -12.55 25.66 4.20
N ILE A 34 -13.29 24.74 3.60
CA ILE A 34 -13.92 24.93 2.30
C ILE A 34 -15.43 24.72 2.36
N ASP A 35 -16.15 25.29 1.41
CA ASP A 35 -17.58 25.06 1.15
C ASP A 35 -17.76 24.79 -0.34
N VAL A 36 -18.15 23.56 -0.69
CA VAL A 36 -18.48 23.14 -2.04
C VAL A 36 -19.94 23.49 -2.30
N LYS A 37 -20.24 24.17 -3.40
CA LYS A 37 -21.54 24.79 -3.67
C LYS A 37 -22.01 25.73 -2.54
N PRO A 38 -21.29 26.84 -2.31
CA PRO A 38 -21.61 27.77 -1.23
C PRO A 38 -23.09 28.15 -1.13
N GLY A 39 -23.64 27.98 0.07
CA GLY A 39 -25.04 28.26 0.40
C GLY A 39 -26.02 27.11 0.13
N VAL A 40 -25.54 25.93 -0.23
CA VAL A 40 -26.34 24.71 -0.41
C VAL A 40 -25.80 23.61 0.50
N CYS A 41 -26.67 22.83 1.14
CA CYS A 41 -26.28 21.58 1.78
C CYS A 41 -27.50 20.63 1.82
N LYS A 42 -27.39 19.36 1.42
CA LYS A 42 -26.19 18.65 0.92
C LYS A 42 -25.85 18.99 -0.53
N ASN A 43 -24.57 18.90 -0.89
CA ASN A 43 -24.06 19.33 -2.20
C ASN A 43 -24.32 18.29 -3.31
N ALA A 44 -25.54 18.24 -3.82
CA ALA A 44 -25.93 17.29 -4.86
C ALA A 44 -25.23 17.58 -6.21
N VAL A 45 -24.46 16.65 -6.76
CA VAL A 45 -23.76 16.78 -8.05
C VAL A 45 -24.24 15.68 -9.00
N ASN A 46 -24.64 16.03 -10.22
CA ASN A 46 -24.92 15.02 -11.25
C ASN A 46 -23.59 14.63 -11.94
N PRO A 47 -23.08 13.40 -11.74
CA PRO A 47 -21.83 12.97 -12.37
C PRO A 47 -21.94 12.80 -13.89
N LEU A 48 -23.16 12.78 -14.45
CA LEU A 48 -23.39 12.70 -15.90
C LEU A 48 -23.54 14.08 -16.57
N ALA A 49 -23.31 15.17 -15.82
CA ALA A 49 -23.40 16.51 -16.38
C ALA A 49 -22.29 16.75 -17.41
N THR A 50 -22.67 17.08 -18.64
CA THR A 50 -21.75 17.40 -19.75
C THR A 50 -21.38 18.87 -19.81
N THR A 51 -22.00 19.73 -18.99
CA THR A 51 -21.76 21.17 -18.92
C THR A 51 -21.88 21.67 -17.47
N GLY A 52 -21.48 22.91 -17.22
CA GLY A 52 -21.64 23.60 -15.93
C GLY A 52 -20.36 23.71 -15.11
N HIS A 53 -20.45 24.42 -13.98
CA HIS A 53 -19.32 24.65 -13.08
C HIS A 53 -19.62 24.18 -11.67
N LEU A 54 -18.62 23.58 -11.02
CA LEU A 54 -18.61 23.37 -9.58
C LEU A 54 -18.02 24.61 -8.91
N LYS A 55 -18.78 25.24 -8.02
CA LYS A 55 -18.28 26.35 -7.20
C LYS A 55 -17.70 25.79 -5.91
N VAL A 56 -16.53 26.26 -5.50
CA VAL A 56 -15.94 25.93 -4.20
C VAL A 56 -15.40 27.20 -3.58
N ALA A 57 -15.76 27.49 -2.34
CA ALA A 57 -15.19 28.60 -1.58
C ALA A 57 -14.07 28.10 -0.67
N ILE A 58 -12.93 28.79 -0.66
CA ILE A 58 -11.98 28.72 0.45
C ILE A 58 -12.34 29.84 1.41
N LEU A 59 -12.62 29.46 2.66
CA LEU A 59 -13.09 30.38 3.67
C LEU A 59 -11.93 31.18 4.27
N GLY A 60 -12.02 32.50 4.19
CA GLY A 60 -11.07 33.38 4.85
C GLY A 60 -11.26 33.36 6.37
N SER A 61 -10.17 33.58 7.12
CA SER A 61 -10.19 33.67 8.57
C SER A 61 -9.24 34.76 9.07
N SER A 62 -9.22 35.01 10.38
CA SER A 62 -8.24 35.90 11.00
C SER A 62 -6.80 35.41 10.87
N THR A 63 -6.60 34.12 10.61
CA THR A 63 -5.30 33.48 10.45
C THR A 63 -4.98 33.10 9.00
N PHE A 64 -5.96 33.22 8.09
CA PHE A 64 -5.81 32.87 6.68
C PHE A 64 -6.37 33.97 5.78
N ASN A 65 -5.45 34.75 5.18
CA ASN A 65 -5.79 35.77 4.21
C ASN A 65 -5.78 35.20 2.79
N VAL A 66 -6.96 35.06 2.20
CA VAL A 66 -7.12 34.52 0.84
C VAL A 66 -6.41 35.32 -0.25
N ALA A 67 -6.10 36.59 -0.01
CA ALA A 67 -5.36 37.43 -0.96
C ALA A 67 -3.91 36.95 -1.16
N ASN A 68 -3.37 36.16 -0.23
CA ASN A 68 -2.02 35.60 -0.31
C ASN A 68 -1.98 34.26 -1.04
N VAL A 69 -3.10 33.73 -1.52
CA VAL A 69 -3.16 32.43 -2.20
C VAL A 69 -2.60 32.54 -3.62
N ASP A 70 -1.64 31.68 -3.96
CA ASP A 70 -1.19 31.52 -5.34
C ASP A 70 -2.21 30.67 -6.12
N LEU A 71 -3.03 31.35 -6.94
CA LEU A 71 -4.09 30.72 -7.71
C LEU A 71 -3.60 29.63 -8.68
N THR A 72 -2.34 29.66 -9.10
CA THR A 72 -1.78 28.69 -10.06
C THR A 72 -1.49 27.33 -9.42
N THR A 73 -1.31 27.34 -8.10
CA THR A 73 -0.99 26.16 -7.29
C THR A 73 -2.22 25.45 -6.73
N ILE A 74 -3.39 26.10 -6.80
CA ILE A 74 -4.63 25.53 -6.24
C ILE A 74 -5.00 24.24 -6.96
N ARG A 75 -5.29 23.22 -6.16
CA ARG A 75 -5.74 21.92 -6.63
C ARG A 75 -6.91 21.43 -5.78
N LEU A 76 -7.97 20.97 -6.44
CA LEU A 76 -9.10 20.27 -5.83
C LEU A 76 -8.90 18.76 -5.99
N HIS A 77 -9.20 18.00 -4.94
CA HIS A 77 -8.91 16.57 -4.81
C HIS A 77 -10.04 15.82 -4.11
N VAL A 78 -10.09 14.50 -4.29
CA VAL A 78 -10.79 13.60 -3.36
C VAL A 78 -9.90 13.36 -2.14
N VAL A 79 -10.50 13.40 -0.94
CA VAL A 79 -9.78 13.12 0.32
C VAL A 79 -9.87 11.64 0.67
N ASP A 80 -8.72 11.01 0.87
CA ASP A 80 -8.60 9.59 1.17
C ASP A 80 -8.20 9.38 2.64
N GLY A 81 -9.16 8.99 3.48
CA GLY A 81 -8.91 8.69 4.90
C GLY A 81 -9.42 9.78 5.84
N PHE A 82 -10.20 9.37 6.85
CA PHE A 82 -10.79 10.29 7.84
C PHE A 82 -10.26 10.02 9.25
N GLY A 83 -10.04 11.10 10.01
CA GLY A 83 -9.58 11.11 11.42
C GLY A 83 -8.07 11.37 11.60
N THR A 84 -7.63 11.66 12.83
CA THR A 84 -6.21 11.95 13.16
C THR A 84 -5.25 10.81 12.76
N LEU A 85 -5.72 9.55 12.83
CA LEU A 85 -4.98 8.38 12.34
C LEU A 85 -5.11 8.22 10.81
N GLY A 86 -6.26 8.59 10.23
CA GLY A 86 -6.50 8.56 8.78
C GLY A 86 -5.66 9.58 8.02
N ALA A 87 -5.44 10.76 8.59
CA ALA A 87 -4.60 11.83 8.03
C ALA A 87 -3.10 11.49 8.03
N GLN A 88 -2.60 10.78 9.07
CA GLN A 88 -1.24 10.22 9.06
C GLN A 88 -1.07 9.10 8.04
N LEU A 89 -2.16 8.39 7.71
CA LEU A 89 -2.17 7.25 6.80
C LEU A 89 -2.42 7.62 5.32
N ALA A 90 -2.99 8.81 5.09
CA ALA A 90 -3.42 9.33 3.80
C ALA A 90 -2.29 9.83 2.90
N GLY A 91 -1.02 9.55 3.25
CA GLY A 91 0.20 10.04 2.59
C GLY A 91 -0.02 10.37 1.12
N THR A 92 -0.20 11.67 0.85
CA THR A 92 -0.18 12.43 -0.42
C THR A 92 -0.70 11.81 -1.73
N ALA A 93 -1.36 10.67 -1.73
CA ALA A 93 -1.85 10.01 -2.94
C ALA A 93 -3.33 10.34 -3.19
N SER A 94 -3.62 11.62 -3.42
CA SER A 94 -4.88 11.98 -4.08
C SER A 94 -4.80 11.62 -5.56
N ILE A 95 -5.77 10.86 -6.06
CA ILE A 95 -5.86 10.58 -7.50
C ILE A 95 -6.46 11.75 -8.20
N GLY A 96 -5.66 12.29 -9.11
CA GLY A 96 -6.06 13.41 -9.92
C GLY A 96 -6.25 14.67 -9.09
N SER A 97 -5.98 15.78 -9.74
CA SER A 97 -6.24 17.07 -9.17
C SER A 97 -6.67 17.98 -10.28
N ILE A 98 -7.61 18.86 -9.99
CA ILE A 98 -8.12 19.80 -10.98
C ILE A 98 -7.85 21.21 -10.50
N ALA A 99 -7.28 22.01 -11.39
CA ALA A 99 -7.08 23.42 -11.16
C ALA A 99 -8.40 24.19 -11.36
N PRO A 100 -8.62 25.29 -10.63
CA PRO A 100 -9.75 26.16 -10.88
C PRO A 100 -9.62 26.85 -12.25
N LEU A 101 -10.74 27.32 -12.79
CA LEU A 101 -10.80 28.18 -13.97
C LEU A 101 -10.37 29.60 -13.56
N PRO A 102 -9.14 30.06 -13.87
CA PRO A 102 -8.59 31.26 -13.24
C PRO A 102 -9.41 32.53 -13.53
N LYS A 103 -10.01 32.59 -14.73
CA LYS A 103 -10.85 33.72 -15.18
C LYS A 103 -12.17 33.87 -14.42
N LEU A 104 -12.60 32.84 -13.69
CA LEU A 104 -13.87 32.81 -12.97
C LEU A 104 -13.70 32.88 -11.45
N THR A 105 -12.46 32.97 -10.98
CA THR A 105 -12.12 33.12 -9.56
C THR A 105 -12.43 34.55 -9.09
N LYS A 106 -13.05 34.68 -7.92
CA LYS A 106 -13.42 35.97 -7.32
C LYS A 106 -13.16 35.96 -5.82
N SER A 107 -12.60 37.04 -5.30
CA SER A 107 -12.57 37.31 -3.85
C SER A 107 -13.83 38.06 -3.45
N LEU A 108 -14.58 37.54 -2.47
CA LEU A 108 -15.83 38.15 -1.99
C LEU A 108 -16.15 37.65 -0.57
N VAL A 109 -17.01 38.36 0.16
CA VAL A 109 -17.52 37.89 1.45
C VAL A 109 -18.80 37.10 1.20
N LEU A 110 -18.80 35.80 1.52
CA LEU A 110 -20.00 34.97 1.40
C LEU A 110 -20.89 35.12 2.64
N SER A 111 -22.20 35.04 2.44
CA SER A 111 -23.18 34.98 3.54
C SER A 111 -24.04 33.74 3.38
N GLY A 112 -24.45 33.16 4.51
CA GLY A 112 -25.28 31.94 4.51
C GLY A 112 -24.54 30.68 4.09
N LEU A 113 -23.26 30.52 4.46
CA LEU A 113 -22.50 29.29 4.22
C LEU A 113 -23.16 28.12 4.97
N ALA A 114 -23.29 27.01 4.29
CA ALA A 114 -23.90 25.79 4.80
C ALA A 114 -22.90 24.66 4.60
N VAL A 115 -22.02 24.45 5.58
CA VAL A 115 -20.96 23.45 5.48
C VAL A 115 -21.44 22.14 6.10
N GLU A 116 -21.16 21.03 5.43
CA GLU A 116 -21.43 19.70 5.96
C GLU A 116 -20.35 19.36 7.02
N ASP A 117 -20.78 19.08 8.26
CA ASP A 117 -19.87 18.66 9.32
C ASP A 117 -19.23 17.30 9.00
N VAL A 118 -18.25 16.90 9.81
CA VAL A 118 -17.51 15.65 9.59
C VAL A 118 -18.44 14.42 9.54
N LEU A 119 -19.62 14.45 10.17
CA LEU A 119 -20.59 13.34 10.21
C LEU A 119 -21.66 13.40 9.10
N GLY A 120 -21.68 14.47 8.32
CA GLY A 120 -22.63 14.66 7.23
C GLY A 120 -23.86 15.50 7.57
N ASN A 121 -23.80 16.29 8.64
CA ASN A 121 -24.90 17.16 9.04
C ASN A 121 -24.65 18.58 8.54
N CYS A 122 -25.67 19.22 7.99
CA CYS A 122 -25.56 20.61 7.54
C CYS A 122 -25.48 21.55 8.74
N THR A 123 -24.44 22.38 8.77
CA THR A 123 -24.23 23.41 9.78
C THR A 123 -24.06 24.76 9.11
N SER A 124 -24.61 25.82 9.72
CA SER A 124 -24.34 27.18 9.26
C SER A 124 -23.02 27.66 9.82
N VAL A 125 -22.14 28.18 8.96
CA VAL A 125 -20.88 28.78 9.37
C VAL A 125 -20.93 30.26 9.01
N THR A 126 -20.52 31.11 9.94
CA THR A 126 -20.29 32.53 9.68
C THR A 126 -18.80 32.78 9.79
N ASN A 127 -18.20 33.31 8.73
CA ASN A 127 -16.88 33.92 8.82
C ASN A 127 -17.01 35.43 8.55
N ASN A 128 -16.10 36.19 9.15
CA ASN A 128 -16.02 37.64 8.96
C ASN A 128 -14.87 38.01 8.00
N GLY A 129 -14.36 37.02 7.27
CA GLY A 129 -13.22 37.15 6.36
C GLY A 129 -13.66 37.30 4.90
N THR A 130 -12.75 37.77 4.05
CA THR A 130 -12.94 37.66 2.59
C THR A 130 -12.66 36.24 2.16
N ASP A 131 -13.56 35.66 1.36
CA ASP A 131 -13.46 34.31 0.84
C ASP A 131 -12.94 34.30 -0.59
N LEU A 132 -12.40 33.17 -1.00
CA LEU A 132 -12.01 32.92 -2.38
C LEU A 132 -13.00 31.97 -3.03
N LEU A 133 -13.87 32.49 -3.89
CA LEU A 133 -14.79 31.69 -4.68
C LEU A 133 -14.10 31.23 -5.97
N LEU A 134 -13.89 29.92 -6.04
CA LEU A 134 -13.31 29.21 -7.18
C LEU A 134 -14.41 28.58 -8.02
N GLN A 135 -14.18 28.47 -9.33
CA GLN A 135 -15.03 27.70 -10.23
C GLN A 135 -14.21 26.66 -10.97
N PHE A 136 -14.72 25.44 -11.04
CA PHE A 136 -14.12 24.34 -11.77
C PHE A 136 -15.08 23.89 -12.86
N SER A 137 -14.58 23.47 -14.02
CA SER A 137 -15.40 22.80 -15.04
C SER A 137 -15.96 21.51 -14.45
N LEU A 138 -17.29 21.37 -14.36
CA LEU A 138 -17.90 20.19 -13.73
C LEU A 138 -17.53 18.88 -14.49
N PRO A 139 -17.58 18.82 -15.83
CA PRO A 139 -17.08 17.66 -16.56
C PRO A 139 -15.61 17.32 -16.26
N ALA A 140 -14.75 18.34 -16.15
CA ALA A 140 -13.34 18.14 -15.84
C ALA A 140 -13.13 17.67 -14.39
N VAL A 141 -13.95 18.13 -13.43
CA VAL A 141 -13.95 17.62 -12.05
C VAL A 141 -14.36 16.16 -12.04
N VAL A 142 -15.45 15.80 -12.73
CA VAL A 142 -15.92 14.41 -12.80
C VAL A 142 -14.85 13.48 -13.37
N GLN A 143 -14.16 13.92 -14.42
CA GLN A 143 -13.08 13.16 -15.05
C GLN A 143 -11.84 13.10 -14.15
N ALA A 144 -11.31 14.25 -13.71
CA ALA A 144 -10.06 14.33 -12.97
C ALA A 144 -10.16 13.66 -11.59
N LEU A 145 -11.33 13.72 -10.95
CA LEU A 145 -11.56 13.13 -9.62
C LEU A 145 -12.21 11.74 -9.69
N GLY A 146 -12.39 11.18 -10.89
CA GLY A 146 -12.95 9.84 -11.08
C GLY A 146 -14.39 9.67 -10.58
N LEU A 147 -15.21 10.72 -10.62
CA LEU A 147 -16.57 10.69 -10.07
C LEU A 147 -17.57 9.99 -11.00
N GLY A 148 -17.26 9.88 -12.29
CA GLY A 148 -18.17 9.33 -13.30
C GLY A 148 -18.44 7.84 -13.17
N SER A 149 -17.50 7.09 -12.57
CA SER A 149 -17.64 5.66 -12.28
C SER A 149 -18.32 5.39 -10.93
N LEU A 150 -18.57 6.44 -10.13
CA LEU A 150 -19.14 6.29 -8.80
C LEU A 150 -20.68 6.19 -8.84
N PRO A 151 -21.29 5.33 -8.00
CA PRO A 151 -22.74 5.14 -7.98
C PRO A 151 -23.54 6.39 -7.56
N SER A 152 -24.80 6.49 -8.01
CA SER A 152 -25.77 7.46 -7.48
C SER A 152 -25.96 7.26 -5.96
N GLY A 153 -25.99 8.36 -5.21
CA GLY A 153 -26.03 8.41 -3.76
C GLY A 153 -24.64 8.38 -3.09
N THR A 154 -23.54 8.23 -3.83
CA THR A 154 -22.19 8.25 -3.26
C THR A 154 -21.88 9.61 -2.66
N THR A 155 -21.41 9.65 -1.42
CA THR A 155 -20.87 10.87 -0.80
C THR A 155 -19.36 10.87 -0.96
N VAL A 156 -18.81 11.93 -1.55
CA VAL A 156 -17.37 12.06 -1.84
C VAL A 156 -16.83 13.27 -1.08
N PRO A 157 -15.81 13.09 -0.23
CA PRO A 157 -15.14 14.21 0.42
C PRO A 157 -14.20 14.90 -0.55
N LEU A 158 -14.33 16.22 -0.66
CA LEU A 158 -13.45 17.04 -1.47
C LEU A 158 -12.56 17.89 -0.59
N GLY A 159 -11.29 18.00 -0.98
CA GLY A 159 -10.30 18.83 -0.30
C GLY A 159 -9.56 19.72 -1.30
N ILE A 160 -9.06 20.86 -0.83
CA ILE A 160 -8.23 21.77 -1.59
C ILE A 160 -6.84 21.84 -0.98
N THR A 161 -5.83 21.89 -1.85
CA THR A 161 -4.45 22.24 -1.49
C THR A 161 -3.96 23.40 -2.35
N GLY A 162 -2.91 24.08 -1.90
CA GLY A 162 -2.20 25.12 -2.66
C GLY A 162 -1.11 25.78 -1.83
N SER A 163 -0.43 26.74 -2.43
CA SER A 163 0.66 27.50 -1.81
C SER A 163 0.31 28.98 -1.70
N LEU A 164 1.02 29.68 -0.83
CA LEU A 164 0.92 31.12 -0.65
C LEU A 164 1.99 31.86 -1.47
N ILE A 165 1.68 33.06 -1.96
CA ILE A 165 2.54 33.93 -2.78
C ILE A 165 3.84 34.33 -2.03
N GLY A 166 3.86 34.22 -0.70
CA GLY A 166 5.01 34.50 0.17
C GLY A 166 5.73 33.25 0.72
N GLY A 167 5.38 32.06 0.25
CA GLY A 167 5.89 30.79 0.76
C GLY A 167 4.99 30.16 1.84
N GLY A 168 5.08 28.83 1.94
CA GLY A 168 4.20 28.01 2.78
C GLY A 168 2.97 27.49 2.02
N ASP A 169 2.42 26.40 2.53
CA ASP A 169 1.30 25.69 1.93
C ASP A 169 0.04 25.80 2.79
N PHE A 170 -1.11 25.59 2.17
CA PHE A 170 -2.39 25.45 2.87
C PHE A 170 -3.15 24.22 2.39
N SER A 171 -4.02 23.70 3.24
CA SER A 171 -4.74 22.46 2.98
C SER A 171 -6.05 22.37 3.74
N SER A 172 -7.10 21.85 3.08
CA SER A 172 -8.37 21.48 3.72
C SER A 172 -8.52 19.97 3.89
N LEU A 173 -7.45 19.17 3.73
CA LEU A 173 -7.54 17.71 3.78
C LEU A 173 -8.06 17.18 5.13
N ASN A 174 -7.85 17.90 6.22
CA ASN A 174 -8.35 17.56 7.56
C ASN A 174 -9.74 18.14 7.87
N SER A 175 -10.29 18.95 6.96
CA SER A 175 -11.60 19.59 7.07
C SER A 175 -12.24 19.68 5.67
N PRO A 176 -12.49 18.54 5.01
CA PRO A 176 -13.12 18.52 3.70
C PRO A 176 -14.58 18.92 3.79
N ASP A 177 -15.15 19.29 2.65
CA ASP A 177 -16.59 19.37 2.46
C ASP A 177 -17.04 18.28 1.47
N TYR A 178 -18.31 17.91 1.50
CA TYR A 178 -18.79 16.71 0.83
C TYR A 178 -19.66 17.04 -0.37
N ILE A 179 -19.53 16.25 -1.44
CA ILE A 179 -20.53 16.20 -2.51
C ILE A 179 -21.35 14.90 -2.41
N ASN A 180 -22.63 14.98 -2.78
CA ASN A 180 -23.48 13.81 -2.96
C ASN A 180 -23.76 13.60 -4.45
N LEU A 181 -23.29 12.49 -5.02
CA LEU A 181 -23.57 12.17 -6.41
C LEU A 181 -25.04 11.80 -6.56
N GLN A 182 -25.75 12.46 -7.47
CA GLN A 182 -27.17 12.21 -7.68
C GLN A 182 -27.47 12.15 -9.17
N ILE A 183 -27.80 10.95 -9.64
CA ILE A 183 -28.32 10.72 -10.98
C ILE A 183 -29.84 10.72 -10.91
N VAL A 184 -30.47 11.64 -11.63
CA VAL A 184 -31.94 11.79 -11.63
C VAL A 184 -32.60 10.49 -12.08
N GLY A 185 -33.58 10.01 -11.30
CA GLY A 185 -34.33 8.79 -11.60
C GLY A 185 -33.65 7.48 -11.18
N VAL A 186 -32.43 7.51 -10.63
CA VAL A 186 -31.73 6.31 -10.14
C VAL A 186 -31.91 6.18 -8.62
N PRO A 187 -32.54 5.10 -8.11
CA PRO A 187 -32.66 4.86 -6.66
C PRO A 187 -31.29 4.83 -5.98
N ALA A 188 -31.20 5.34 -4.76
CA ALA A 188 -29.96 5.32 -3.98
C ALA A 188 -29.92 4.07 -3.10
N ALA A 189 -28.80 3.34 -3.13
CA ALA A 189 -28.50 2.32 -2.14
C ALA A 189 -27.98 2.96 -0.84
N ASN A 190 -28.32 2.35 0.29
CA ASN A 190 -27.83 2.74 1.61
C ASN A 190 -27.42 1.50 2.41
N VAL A 191 -26.43 1.66 3.27
CA VAL A 191 -25.91 0.63 4.16
C VAL A 191 -26.07 1.13 5.59
N VAL A 192 -26.72 0.31 6.42
CA VAL A 192 -26.98 0.59 7.82
C VAL A 192 -26.20 -0.43 8.65
N PRO A 193 -25.13 -0.03 9.35
CA PRO A 193 -24.46 -0.90 10.29
C PRO A 193 -25.26 -1.04 11.60
N SER A 194 -25.04 -2.14 12.31
CA SER A 194 -25.49 -2.34 13.69
C SER A 194 -24.45 -3.11 14.50
N GLY A 195 -24.52 -2.98 15.83
CA GLY A 195 -23.50 -3.49 16.75
C GLY A 195 -22.66 -2.36 17.34
N SER A 196 -21.45 -2.67 17.82
CA SER A 196 -20.53 -1.67 18.37
C SER A 196 -19.76 -0.97 17.24
N PHE A 197 -20.09 0.29 16.95
CA PHE A 197 -19.38 1.10 15.96
C PHE A 197 -19.51 2.59 16.29
N THR A 198 -18.57 3.39 15.76
CA THR A 198 -18.61 4.85 15.77
C THR A 198 -18.76 5.33 14.33
N LYS A 199 -19.80 6.10 14.03
CA LYS A 199 -19.90 6.79 12.74
C LYS A 199 -18.91 7.96 12.73
N VAL A 200 -18.05 8.02 11.72
CA VAL A 200 -17.02 9.08 11.59
C VAL A 200 -17.16 9.92 10.34
N ALA A 201 -17.96 9.46 9.38
CA ALA A 201 -18.37 10.26 8.23
C ALA A 201 -19.80 9.85 7.79
N PRO A 202 -20.47 10.59 6.89
CA PRO A 202 -21.83 10.28 6.45
C PRO A 202 -22.05 8.79 6.13
N ASN A 203 -21.04 8.14 5.54
CA ASN A 203 -21.06 6.76 5.07
C ASN A 203 -19.91 5.91 5.62
N ASP A 204 -19.15 6.44 6.59
CA ASP A 204 -17.94 5.79 7.10
C ASP A 204 -18.10 5.44 8.58
N PHE A 205 -17.65 4.24 8.91
CA PHE A 205 -17.80 3.65 10.24
C PHE A 205 -16.43 3.19 10.77
N VAL A 206 -16.20 3.41 12.05
CA VAL A 206 -15.08 2.84 12.79
C VAL A 206 -15.63 1.75 13.68
N ILE A 207 -15.01 0.58 13.63
CA ILE A 207 -15.24 -0.48 14.59
C ILE A 207 -13.97 -0.74 15.40
N THR A 208 -14.19 -1.00 16.68
CA THR A 208 -13.21 -1.61 17.57
C THR A 208 -13.77 -2.99 17.89
N ALA A 209 -12.90 -4.00 17.97
CA ALA A 209 -13.23 -5.42 18.08
C ALA A 209 -14.55 -5.74 18.85
N PRO A 210 -15.30 -6.78 18.41
CA PRO A 210 -14.86 -7.88 17.56
C PRO A 210 -14.73 -7.48 16.08
N ASN A 211 -13.82 -8.14 15.34
CA ASN A 211 -13.43 -7.82 13.97
C ASN A 211 -14.54 -8.17 12.95
N HIS A 212 -15.79 -7.90 13.27
CA HIS A 212 -16.90 -8.00 12.36
C HIS A 212 -17.90 -6.88 12.60
N ILE A 213 -18.66 -6.54 11.56
CA ILE A 213 -19.76 -5.58 11.63
C ILE A 213 -20.98 -6.17 10.95
N HIS A 214 -22.13 -6.06 11.61
CA HIS A 214 -23.41 -6.46 11.03
C HIS A 214 -23.90 -5.35 10.10
N LEU A 215 -24.18 -5.69 8.85
CA LEU A 215 -24.55 -4.73 7.81
C LEU A 215 -25.90 -5.07 7.21
N LYS A 216 -26.75 -4.05 7.06
CA LYS A 216 -28.02 -4.12 6.35
C LYS A 216 -28.06 -3.15 5.17
N GLY A 217 -28.19 -3.70 3.97
CA GLY A 217 -28.41 -2.96 2.74
C GLY A 217 -29.90 -2.61 2.55
N LYS A 218 -30.16 -1.40 2.04
CA LYS A 218 -31.49 -0.90 1.70
C LYS A 218 -31.40 -0.07 0.41
N ILE A 219 -32.53 0.15 -0.26
CA ILE A 219 -32.65 1.11 -1.37
C ILE A 219 -33.72 2.16 -1.04
N SER A 220 -33.61 3.35 -1.62
CA SER A 220 -34.54 4.46 -1.41
C SER A 220 -35.91 4.30 -2.11
N SER A 221 -36.27 3.08 -2.50
CA SER A 221 -37.53 2.75 -3.18
C SER A 221 -38.18 1.52 -2.53
N THR A 222 -39.45 1.27 -2.84
CA THR A 222 -40.18 0.07 -2.38
C THR A 222 -40.03 -1.14 -3.31
N ALA A 223 -39.19 -1.04 -4.35
CA ALA A 223 -38.99 -2.12 -5.30
C ALA A 223 -38.30 -3.33 -4.63
N THR A 224 -38.67 -4.53 -5.05
CA THR A 224 -37.91 -5.75 -4.74
C THR A 224 -36.55 -5.71 -5.43
N PHE A 225 -35.51 -6.16 -4.73
CA PHE A 225 -34.14 -6.15 -5.25
C PHE A 225 -33.39 -7.42 -4.87
N SER A 226 -32.43 -7.83 -5.71
CA SER A 226 -31.36 -8.74 -5.32
C SER A 226 -30.17 -7.95 -4.78
N SER A 227 -29.41 -8.56 -3.89
CA SER A 227 -28.28 -7.93 -3.19
C SER A 227 -26.97 -8.64 -3.45
N GLN A 228 -25.87 -7.88 -3.41
CA GLN A 228 -24.52 -8.42 -3.39
C GLN A 228 -23.61 -7.54 -2.54
N TRP A 229 -22.88 -8.15 -1.61
CA TRP A 229 -21.81 -7.54 -0.84
C TRP A 229 -20.46 -7.89 -1.44
N PHE A 230 -19.55 -6.93 -1.44
CA PHE A 230 -18.26 -7.05 -2.06
C PHE A 230 -17.20 -6.25 -1.31
N HIS A 231 -16.00 -6.80 -1.13
CA HIS A 231 -14.84 -6.03 -0.68
C HIS A 231 -14.24 -5.35 -1.90
N GLN A 232 -14.48 -4.05 -2.04
CA GLN A 232 -13.90 -3.28 -3.13
C GLN A 232 -12.41 -3.10 -2.85
N GLY A 233 -11.57 -3.84 -3.58
CA GLY A 233 -10.14 -3.59 -3.57
C GLY A 233 -9.85 -2.13 -3.93
N GLY A 234 -9.00 -1.47 -3.15
CA GLY A 234 -8.70 -0.06 -3.30
C GLY A 234 -7.52 0.39 -2.46
N LEU A 235 -6.98 1.59 -2.75
CA LEU A 235 -5.97 2.25 -1.92
C LEU A 235 -6.58 2.63 -0.56
N VAL A 236 -6.65 1.67 0.35
CA VAL A 236 -7.00 1.82 1.76
C VAL A 236 -5.91 1.17 2.62
N THR A 237 -5.85 1.51 3.91
CA THR A 237 -4.80 1.00 4.80
C THR A 237 -5.03 -0.43 5.27
N GLY A 238 -6.24 -0.96 5.11
CA GLY A 238 -6.57 -2.35 5.35
C GLY A 238 -6.02 -3.20 4.22
N VAL A 239 -4.99 -3.97 4.54
CA VAL A 239 -4.29 -4.91 3.67
C VAL A 239 -4.80 -6.35 3.84
N GLY A 240 -5.85 -6.52 4.65
CA GLY A 240 -6.49 -7.79 4.96
C GLY A 240 -7.59 -8.19 3.99
N GLU A 241 -8.10 -9.40 4.20
CA GLU A 241 -9.28 -9.94 3.55
C GLU A 241 -10.52 -9.60 4.37
N VAL A 242 -11.63 -9.41 3.65
CA VAL A 242 -12.96 -9.28 4.23
C VAL A 242 -13.81 -10.44 3.71
N SER A 243 -14.33 -11.25 4.63
CA SER A 243 -15.31 -12.29 4.29
C SER A 243 -16.72 -11.85 4.69
N PHE A 244 -17.71 -12.31 3.95
CA PHE A 244 -19.12 -12.01 4.22
C PHE A 244 -19.85 -13.31 4.54
N SER A 245 -20.60 -13.35 5.65
CA SER A 245 -21.36 -14.54 6.05
C SER A 245 -22.51 -14.87 5.09
N ALA A 246 -23.10 -13.85 4.47
CA ALA A 246 -24.17 -13.98 3.50
C ALA A 246 -24.04 -12.94 2.38
N PRO A 247 -23.08 -13.10 1.44
CA PRO A 247 -22.74 -12.08 0.46
C PRO A 247 -23.87 -11.73 -0.51
N THR A 248 -24.87 -12.60 -0.70
CA THR A 248 -26.02 -12.34 -1.59
C THR A 248 -27.29 -11.91 -0.85
N SER A 249 -27.23 -11.78 0.48
CA SER A 249 -28.34 -11.34 1.32
C SER A 249 -28.29 -9.84 1.58
N PRO A 250 -29.43 -9.14 1.76
CA PRO A 250 -29.43 -7.74 2.18
C PRO A 250 -28.90 -7.57 3.60
N ILE A 251 -28.77 -8.65 4.37
CA ILE A 251 -28.22 -8.69 5.72
C ILE A 251 -27.02 -9.63 5.72
N THR A 252 -25.86 -9.14 6.16
CA THR A 252 -24.62 -9.94 6.27
C THR A 252 -23.79 -9.47 7.46
N ASP A 253 -22.89 -10.33 7.92
CA ASP A 253 -21.74 -9.92 8.72
C ASP A 253 -20.53 -9.80 7.80
N ALA A 254 -19.82 -8.67 7.89
CA ALA A 254 -18.52 -8.50 7.27
C ALA A 254 -17.45 -8.79 8.33
N ILE A 255 -16.53 -9.72 8.06
CA ILE A 255 -15.51 -10.22 9.00
C ILE A 255 -14.14 -9.86 8.45
N PHE A 256 -13.30 -9.26 9.29
CA PHE A 256 -11.98 -8.72 8.92
C PHE A 256 -10.86 -9.53 9.59
N ASN A 257 -9.82 -9.88 8.82
CA ASN A 257 -8.68 -10.65 9.34
C ASN A 257 -7.42 -9.81 9.65
N THR A 258 -7.43 -8.52 9.33
CA THR A 258 -6.40 -7.57 9.78
C THR A 258 -7.02 -6.24 10.22
N ALA A 259 -6.31 -5.48 11.06
CA ALA A 259 -6.66 -4.10 11.31
C ALA A 259 -6.42 -3.24 10.06
N GLY A 260 -7.07 -2.07 9.97
CA GLY A 260 -6.93 -1.12 8.86
C GLY A 260 -8.27 -0.66 8.27
N GLN A 261 -8.21 0.12 7.20
CA GLN A 261 -9.39 0.65 6.50
C GLN A 261 -9.79 -0.22 5.31
N TYR A 262 -11.08 -0.44 5.11
CA TYR A 262 -11.64 -1.27 4.05
C TYR A 262 -12.74 -0.52 3.30
N LEU A 263 -12.91 -0.80 1.99
CA LEU A 263 -14.06 -0.33 1.22
C LEU A 263 -15.01 -1.49 0.97
N LEU A 264 -16.19 -1.44 1.57
CA LEU A 264 -17.23 -2.46 1.35
C LEU A 264 -18.29 -1.89 0.42
N ARG A 265 -18.55 -2.59 -0.68
CA ARG A 265 -19.61 -2.26 -1.62
C ARG A 265 -20.84 -3.13 -1.37
N PHE A 266 -21.98 -2.49 -1.31
CA PHE A 266 -23.30 -3.09 -1.42
C PHE A 266 -23.91 -2.75 -2.78
N THR A 267 -24.30 -3.77 -3.54
CA THR A 267 -25.00 -3.64 -4.82
C THR A 267 -26.44 -4.12 -4.64
N ALA A 268 -27.40 -3.35 -5.14
CA ALA A 268 -28.81 -3.73 -5.20
C ALA A 268 -29.31 -3.64 -6.64
N SER A 269 -29.87 -4.73 -7.16
CA SER A 269 -30.40 -4.79 -8.53
C SER A 269 -31.91 -5.00 -8.51
N THR A 270 -32.62 -4.14 -9.22
CA THR A 270 -34.08 -4.16 -9.42
C THR A 270 -34.39 -4.47 -10.89
N ALA A 271 -35.65 -4.71 -11.22
CA ALA A 271 -36.08 -4.90 -12.61
C ALA A 271 -35.76 -3.68 -13.51
N THR A 272 -35.65 -2.49 -12.92
CA THR A 272 -35.43 -1.23 -13.65
C THR A 272 -33.98 -0.76 -13.64
N GLY A 273 -33.07 -1.48 -12.97
CA GLY A 273 -31.65 -1.15 -12.94
C GLY A 273 -30.94 -1.49 -11.63
N THR A 274 -29.65 -1.19 -11.59
CA THR A 274 -28.75 -1.46 -10.47
C THR A 274 -28.30 -0.17 -9.79
N THR A 275 -28.24 -0.20 -8.47
CA THR A 275 -27.65 0.87 -7.65
C THR A 275 -26.63 0.26 -6.70
N GLN A 276 -25.67 1.07 -6.26
CA GLN A 276 -24.56 0.61 -5.44
C GLN A 276 -24.25 1.62 -4.34
N ARG A 277 -23.62 1.16 -3.28
CA ARG A 277 -23.18 1.97 -2.14
C ARG A 277 -21.85 1.46 -1.65
N ILE A 278 -20.87 2.34 -1.53
CA ILE A 278 -19.58 2.04 -0.92
C ILE A 278 -19.57 2.61 0.50
N VAL A 279 -19.13 1.83 1.48
CA VAL A 279 -18.91 2.25 2.86
C VAL A 279 -17.47 1.97 3.24
N ARG A 280 -16.86 2.90 3.98
CA ARG A 280 -15.52 2.70 4.53
C ARG A 280 -15.63 2.17 5.95
N VAL A 281 -14.91 1.08 6.25
CA VAL A 281 -14.83 0.50 7.60
C VAL A 281 -13.41 0.56 8.11
N THR A 282 -13.18 1.21 9.24
CA THR A 282 -11.90 1.18 9.95
C THR A 282 -11.95 0.14 11.06
N VAL A 283 -11.04 -0.83 11.03
CA VAL A 283 -10.88 -1.88 12.05
C VAL A 283 -9.71 -1.52 12.94
N ASN A 284 -9.97 -1.17 14.19
CA ASN A 284 -8.94 -0.93 15.20
C ASN A 284 -8.41 -2.25 15.80
N LEU A 285 -7.18 -2.24 16.32
CA LEU A 285 -6.66 -3.37 17.11
C LEU A 285 -7.50 -3.61 18.36
N ASN A 286 -7.55 -4.88 18.79
CA ASN A 286 -7.98 -5.23 20.15
C ASN A 286 -6.78 -5.05 21.11
N PRO A 287 -6.81 -4.08 22.04
CA PRO A 287 -5.75 -3.93 23.05
C PRO A 287 -5.65 -5.11 24.02
N ASN A 288 -6.63 -6.03 24.03
CA ASN A 288 -6.67 -7.24 24.86
C ASN A 288 -6.33 -8.53 24.09
N ALA A 289 -5.95 -8.45 22.81
CA ALA A 289 -5.35 -9.60 22.13
C ALA A 289 -3.94 -9.86 22.70
N LEU A 290 -3.40 -11.08 22.59
CA LEU A 290 -2.07 -11.52 23.06
C LEU A 290 -0.87 -10.78 22.38
N MET A 291 -1.05 -9.56 21.89
CA MET A 291 -0.01 -8.74 21.28
C MET A 291 0.40 -7.68 22.30
N ASP A 292 1.68 -7.66 22.66
CA ASP A 292 2.29 -6.63 23.51
C ASP A 292 1.93 -5.21 22.99
N PRO A 293 1.30 -4.35 23.81
CA PRO A 293 0.94 -2.98 23.42
C PRO A 293 2.13 -2.10 23.04
N THR A 294 3.37 -2.48 23.36
CA THR A 294 4.58 -1.78 22.90
C THR A 294 4.93 -2.05 21.44
N LEU A 295 4.31 -3.08 20.82
CA LEU A 295 4.32 -3.36 19.38
C LEU A 295 3.03 -2.87 18.67
N ALA A 296 2.36 -1.86 19.24
CA ALA A 296 1.13 -1.29 18.70
C ALA A 296 1.26 -0.82 17.24
N ILE A 297 0.14 -0.86 16.51
CA ILE A 297 -0.07 -0.27 15.17
C ILE A 297 0.70 1.04 14.94
N GLY A 298 0.75 1.94 15.94
CA GLY A 298 1.32 3.28 15.82
C GLY A 298 2.77 3.26 15.32
N PRO A 299 3.70 2.62 16.03
CA PRO A 299 5.05 2.36 15.54
C PRO A 299 5.14 1.76 14.13
N VAL A 300 4.36 0.72 13.80
CA VAL A 300 4.40 0.09 12.46
C VAL A 300 3.88 1.02 11.36
N LEU A 301 2.81 1.76 11.63
CA LEU A 301 2.28 2.76 10.71
C LEU A 301 3.22 3.94 10.54
N ALA A 302 3.90 4.38 11.60
CA ALA A 302 4.93 5.41 11.53
C ALA A 302 6.17 4.93 10.75
N LEU A 303 6.58 3.67 10.91
CA LEU A 303 7.65 3.04 10.14
C LEU A 303 7.26 2.74 8.68
N THR A 304 5.96 2.71 8.36
CA THR A 304 5.45 2.47 7.00
C THR A 304 4.78 3.72 6.41
N ASP A 305 4.95 4.88 7.06
CA ASP A 305 4.54 6.18 6.54
C ASP A 305 5.53 6.56 5.45
N PRO A 306 5.10 6.52 4.18
CA PRO A 306 6.03 6.70 3.08
C PRO A 306 6.53 8.15 2.99
N SER A 307 5.79 9.12 3.56
CA SER A 307 6.22 10.52 3.59
C SER A 307 7.34 10.75 4.61
N ALA A 308 7.32 10.01 5.71
CA ALA A 308 8.36 10.03 6.74
C ALA A 308 9.56 9.12 6.38
N GLN A 309 9.31 8.06 5.59
CA GLN A 309 10.30 7.03 5.23
C GLN A 309 10.43 6.86 3.69
N PRO A 310 10.82 7.90 2.94
CA PRO A 310 10.80 7.89 1.47
C PRO A 310 11.77 6.86 0.85
N ASN A 311 12.77 6.42 1.60
CA ASN A 311 13.85 5.54 1.16
C ASN A 311 13.79 4.12 1.75
N ASP A 312 12.76 3.77 2.53
CA ASP A 312 12.67 2.46 3.19
C ASP A 312 12.01 1.39 2.32
N PHE A 313 11.23 1.81 1.32
CA PHE A 313 10.50 0.93 0.42
C PHE A 313 11.00 1.07 -1.01
N LEU A 314 10.97 -0.01 -1.78
CA LEU A 314 11.36 0.00 -3.20
C LEU A 314 12.78 0.53 -3.49
N THR A 315 13.68 0.40 -2.51
CA THR A 315 15.09 0.87 -2.56
C THR A 315 16.10 -0.23 -2.22
N TYR A 316 15.67 -1.36 -1.63
CA TYR A 316 16.57 -2.40 -1.14
C TYR A 316 17.03 -3.38 -2.22
N GLY A 317 18.33 -3.72 -2.21
CA GLY A 317 18.96 -4.70 -3.11
C GLY A 317 19.22 -6.06 -2.48
N ALA A 318 19.59 -7.03 -3.32
CA ALA A 318 19.67 -8.45 -2.99
C ALA A 318 20.74 -8.81 -1.93
N ASP A 319 21.75 -7.97 -1.73
CA ASP A 319 22.90 -8.27 -0.86
C ASP A 319 22.92 -7.48 0.45
N GLY A 320 21.90 -6.68 0.76
CA GLY A 320 21.85 -5.84 1.96
C GLY A 320 22.96 -4.78 2.04
N VAL A 321 23.74 -4.60 0.97
CA VAL A 321 24.91 -3.72 0.91
C VAL A 321 24.82 -2.77 -0.30
N LEU A 322 24.21 -3.20 -1.42
CA LEU A 322 23.96 -2.39 -2.60
C LEU A 322 22.48 -1.99 -2.65
N SER A 323 22.25 -0.70 -2.45
CA SER A 323 20.94 -0.09 -2.66
C SER A 323 20.52 -0.23 -4.14
N ASN A 324 19.26 -0.59 -4.39
CA ASN A 324 18.64 -0.51 -5.72
C ASN A 324 18.24 0.93 -6.07
N VAL A 325 18.59 1.92 -5.25
CA VAL A 325 18.34 3.34 -5.55
C VAL A 325 19.11 3.74 -6.80
N THR A 326 18.37 4.26 -7.77
CA THR A 326 18.89 4.88 -8.98
C THR A 326 18.51 6.35 -9.03
N ASP A 327 19.22 7.11 -9.85
CA ASP A 327 18.95 8.51 -10.14
C ASP A 327 18.51 8.71 -11.60
N SER A 328 18.17 9.96 -11.94
CA SER A 328 17.74 10.31 -13.30
C SER A 328 18.80 9.97 -14.34
N THR A 329 20.07 10.25 -14.05
CA THR A 329 21.18 9.98 -14.97
C THR A 329 21.28 8.49 -15.30
N THR A 330 21.15 7.65 -14.28
CA THR A 330 21.18 6.19 -14.42
C THR A 330 19.98 5.67 -15.20
N ALA A 331 18.78 6.22 -14.95
CA ALA A 331 17.57 5.83 -15.67
C ALA A 331 17.60 6.26 -17.14
N ASP A 332 18.15 7.45 -17.43
CA ASP A 332 18.30 7.94 -18.80
C ASP A 332 19.32 7.09 -19.58
N ALA A 333 20.46 6.74 -18.95
CA ALA A 333 21.44 5.82 -19.51
C ALA A 333 20.83 4.43 -19.75
N TYR A 334 20.00 3.94 -18.82
CA TYR A 334 19.27 2.68 -18.96
C TYR A 334 18.35 2.70 -20.20
N TYR A 335 17.56 3.75 -20.38
CA TYR A 335 16.70 3.89 -21.56
C TYR A 335 17.47 3.98 -22.87
N GLN A 336 18.61 4.67 -22.88
CA GLN A 336 19.50 4.69 -24.05
C GLN A 336 20.03 3.29 -24.37
N ALA A 337 20.27 2.45 -23.37
CA ALA A 337 20.75 1.08 -23.59
C ALA A 337 19.64 0.14 -24.12
N ILE A 338 18.43 0.21 -23.55
CA ILE A 338 17.33 -0.72 -23.91
C ILE A 338 16.51 -0.28 -25.13
N ASP A 339 16.54 1.02 -25.48
CA ASP A 339 15.83 1.61 -26.62
C ASP A 339 16.68 2.72 -27.29
N PRO A 340 17.84 2.38 -27.87
CA PRO A 340 18.78 3.36 -28.44
C PRO A 340 18.19 4.17 -29.60
N GLY A 341 17.19 3.61 -30.29
CA GLY A 341 16.48 4.26 -31.39
C GLY A 341 15.31 5.12 -30.94
N ASN A 342 15.03 5.23 -29.63
CA ASN A 342 13.91 5.99 -29.09
C ASN A 342 12.56 5.60 -29.73
N GLN A 343 12.39 4.32 -30.03
CA GLN A 343 11.23 3.80 -30.75
C GLN A 343 10.02 3.56 -29.86
N LYS A 344 10.18 3.71 -28.53
CA LYS A 344 9.18 3.44 -27.50
C LYS A 344 9.03 4.63 -26.55
N ILE A 345 9.16 5.86 -27.06
CA ILE A 345 8.97 7.09 -26.27
C ILE A 345 7.51 7.28 -25.87
N PHE A 346 6.55 6.79 -26.65
CA PHE A 346 5.14 6.86 -26.29
C PHE A 346 4.53 5.49 -26.03
N PHE A 347 3.48 5.48 -25.22
CA PHE A 347 2.79 4.25 -24.86
C PHE A 347 2.19 3.55 -26.08
N GLY A 348 1.55 4.30 -27.00
CA GLY A 348 1.06 3.76 -28.26
C GLY A 348 2.15 3.16 -29.15
N ASP A 349 3.34 3.78 -29.17
CA ASP A 349 4.50 3.25 -29.91
C ASP A 349 4.95 1.91 -29.32
N TRP A 350 5.02 1.81 -27.99
CA TRP A 350 5.38 0.56 -27.29
C TRP A 350 4.40 -0.57 -27.57
N LEU A 351 3.09 -0.29 -27.54
CA LEU A 351 2.04 -1.26 -27.86
C LEU A 351 2.21 -1.76 -29.30
N THR A 352 2.35 -0.84 -30.25
CA THR A 352 2.51 -1.15 -31.68
C THR A 352 3.76 -1.99 -31.94
N ARG A 353 4.89 -1.64 -31.33
CA ARG A 353 6.16 -2.38 -31.46
C ARG A 353 6.09 -3.80 -30.90
N ASN A 354 5.20 -4.04 -29.95
CA ASN A 354 4.96 -5.34 -29.34
C ASN A 354 3.72 -6.06 -29.90
N GLY A 355 3.18 -5.59 -31.04
CA GLY A 355 2.08 -6.25 -31.73
C GLY A 355 0.74 -6.19 -30.99
N ILE A 356 0.57 -5.24 -30.07
CA ILE A 356 -0.66 -5.07 -29.29
C ILE A 356 -1.51 -3.97 -29.93
N ASN A 357 -2.72 -4.33 -30.37
CA ASN A 357 -3.75 -3.39 -30.82
C ASN A 357 -4.91 -3.41 -29.82
N LEU A 358 -5.10 -2.33 -29.05
CA LEU A 358 -6.18 -2.26 -28.05
C LEU A 358 -7.59 -2.27 -28.67
N GLY A 359 -7.71 -2.02 -29.97
CA GLY A 359 -8.97 -2.18 -30.72
C GLY A 359 -9.26 -3.61 -31.20
N ASP A 360 -8.30 -4.53 -31.03
CA ASP A 360 -8.42 -5.93 -31.43
C ASP A 360 -8.03 -6.86 -30.27
N PRO A 361 -9.01 -7.41 -29.52
CA PRO A 361 -8.74 -8.27 -28.37
C PRO A 361 -8.08 -9.60 -28.75
N THR A 362 -7.90 -9.92 -30.04
CA THR A 362 -7.19 -11.14 -30.45
C THR A 362 -5.67 -11.00 -30.36
N THR A 363 -5.15 -9.77 -30.29
CA THR A 363 -3.70 -9.51 -30.24
C THR A 363 -3.13 -9.52 -28.82
N TYR A 364 -3.97 -9.65 -27.79
CA TYR A 364 -3.53 -9.62 -26.39
C TYR A 364 -4.45 -10.42 -25.47
N THR A 365 -3.91 -10.79 -24.31
CA THR A 365 -4.67 -11.30 -23.16
C THR A 365 -4.84 -10.19 -22.13
N LEU A 366 -6.02 -10.07 -21.54
CA LEU A 366 -6.38 -9.05 -20.57
C LEU A 366 -6.82 -9.65 -19.25
N ALA A 367 -6.25 -9.16 -18.14
CA ALA A 367 -6.73 -9.42 -16.79
C ALA A 367 -6.94 -8.12 -16.01
N GLY A 368 -7.96 -8.11 -15.16
CA GLY A 368 -8.29 -7.01 -14.25
C GLY A 368 -8.43 -7.52 -12.82
N TYR A 369 -7.59 -7.01 -11.92
CA TYR A 369 -7.52 -7.46 -10.52
C TYR A 369 -7.00 -6.35 -9.63
N PHE A 370 -7.11 -6.49 -8.31
CA PHE A 370 -6.46 -5.64 -7.33
C PHE A 370 -5.38 -6.44 -6.62
N ASN A 371 -4.16 -5.92 -6.58
CA ASN A 371 -3.03 -6.60 -5.96
C ASN A 371 -2.74 -6.02 -4.57
N ALA A 372 -3.37 -6.61 -3.56
CA ALA A 372 -3.23 -6.20 -2.17
C ALA A 372 -1.90 -6.66 -1.53
N ILE A 373 -1.19 -7.62 -2.14
CA ILE A 373 0.06 -8.18 -1.58
C ILE A 373 1.27 -7.33 -1.99
N ASP A 374 1.21 -6.65 -3.13
CA ASP A 374 2.32 -5.87 -3.69
C ASP A 374 2.16 -4.36 -3.40
N LEU A 375 1.77 -3.54 -4.38
CA LEU A 375 1.67 -2.09 -4.21
C LEU A 375 0.27 -1.60 -3.77
N GLY A 376 -0.76 -2.47 -3.76
CA GLY A 376 -2.12 -2.07 -3.36
C GLY A 376 -2.85 -1.25 -4.42
N PHE A 377 -2.73 -1.64 -5.68
CA PHE A 377 -3.41 -0.99 -6.81
C PHE A 377 -4.36 -1.95 -7.53
N GLY A 378 -5.40 -1.38 -8.12
CA GLY A 378 -6.11 -1.99 -9.24
C GLY A 378 -5.17 -2.09 -10.43
N ARG A 379 -5.12 -3.24 -11.07
CA ARG A 379 -4.19 -3.57 -12.14
C ARG A 379 -4.99 -3.97 -13.37
N ARG A 380 -4.76 -3.24 -14.45
CA ARG A 380 -5.14 -3.64 -15.79
C ARG A 380 -3.90 -4.24 -16.45
N MET A 381 -3.86 -5.57 -16.53
CA MET A 381 -2.74 -6.31 -17.09
C MET A 381 -3.05 -6.71 -18.52
N ILE A 382 -2.22 -6.26 -19.46
CA ILE A 382 -2.28 -6.62 -20.87
C ILE A 382 -1.00 -7.35 -21.23
N VAL A 383 -1.13 -8.49 -21.91
CA VAL A 383 0.00 -9.29 -22.37
C VAL A 383 -0.16 -9.56 -23.86
N SER A 384 0.92 -9.34 -24.63
CA SER A 384 0.96 -9.66 -26.06
C SER A 384 0.61 -11.12 -26.31
N LYS A 385 0.09 -11.41 -27.50
CA LYS A 385 -0.35 -12.77 -27.85
C LYS A 385 0.74 -13.84 -27.76
N ASP A 386 1.99 -13.46 -28.03
CA ASP A 386 3.17 -14.33 -27.92
C ASP A 386 3.68 -14.48 -26.47
N GLY A 387 3.11 -13.75 -25.51
CA GLY A 387 3.43 -13.83 -24.09
C GLY A 387 4.70 -13.09 -23.67
N THR A 388 5.35 -12.31 -24.54
CA THR A 388 6.66 -11.73 -24.27
C THR A 388 6.63 -10.27 -23.81
N ALA A 389 5.57 -9.53 -24.10
CA ALA A 389 5.42 -8.12 -23.74
C ALA A 389 4.19 -7.91 -22.87
N TRP A 390 4.38 -7.24 -21.74
CA TRP A 390 3.42 -7.10 -20.67
C TRP A 390 3.33 -5.64 -20.27
N VAL A 391 2.13 -5.13 -20.07
CA VAL A 391 1.94 -3.82 -19.45
C VAL A 391 0.88 -3.88 -18.39
N VAL A 392 1.22 -3.33 -17.23
CA VAL A 392 0.28 -3.13 -16.14
C VAL A 392 -0.01 -1.64 -15.99
N THR A 393 -1.27 -1.28 -16.17
CA THR A 393 -1.75 0.06 -15.80
C THR A 393 -2.27 0.03 -14.37
N ASN A 394 -1.80 0.96 -13.56
CA ASN A 394 -2.15 1.08 -12.16
C ASN A 394 -3.35 2.00 -12.00
N HIS A 395 -4.31 1.57 -11.21
CA HIS A 395 -5.53 2.28 -10.89
C HIS A 395 -5.77 2.21 -9.39
N ARG A 396 -6.68 3.05 -8.91
CA ARG A 396 -7.08 3.04 -7.51
C ARG A 396 -7.70 1.74 -7.08
N THR A 397 -8.71 1.33 -7.85
CA THR A 397 -9.61 0.24 -7.54
C THR A 397 -9.57 -0.76 -8.66
N VAL A 398 -9.99 -1.99 -8.36
CA VAL A 398 -10.20 -2.99 -9.41
C VAL A 398 -11.22 -2.54 -10.46
N ASP A 399 -12.23 -1.76 -10.05
CA ASP A 399 -13.27 -1.30 -10.97
C ASP A 399 -12.75 -0.23 -11.94
N ASP A 400 -11.89 0.68 -11.48
CA ASP A 400 -11.19 1.61 -12.37
C ASP A 400 -10.30 0.85 -13.37
N ALA A 401 -9.63 -0.22 -12.92
CA ALA A 401 -8.77 -1.04 -13.78
C ALA A 401 -9.51 -1.83 -14.86
N VAL A 402 -10.64 -2.47 -14.52
CA VAL A 402 -11.43 -3.22 -15.52
C VAL A 402 -12.06 -2.29 -16.56
N ASN A 403 -12.40 -1.05 -16.16
CA ASN A 403 -12.96 -0.04 -17.05
C ASN A 403 -11.90 0.85 -17.72
N ASP A 404 -10.62 0.71 -17.37
CA ASP A 404 -9.49 1.55 -17.83
C ASP A 404 -9.73 3.05 -17.66
N VAL A 405 -10.21 3.45 -16.49
CA VAL A 405 -10.46 4.86 -16.14
C VAL A 405 -9.55 5.29 -15.00
N ASN A 406 -9.25 6.60 -14.91
CA ASN A 406 -8.41 7.17 -13.85
C ASN A 406 -7.04 6.46 -13.67
N PRO A 407 -6.28 6.21 -14.75
CA PRO A 407 -5.00 5.53 -14.64
C PRO A 407 -3.95 6.41 -13.95
N ILE A 408 -3.07 5.79 -13.16
CA ILE A 408 -1.98 6.45 -12.44
C ILE A 408 -0.71 6.41 -13.29
N ALA A 409 -0.17 5.21 -13.51
CA ALA A 409 1.02 4.97 -14.33
C ALA A 409 0.93 3.59 -14.97
N ALA A 410 1.48 3.44 -16.17
CA ALA A 410 1.68 2.14 -16.79
C ALA A 410 3.15 1.72 -16.67
N VAL A 411 3.39 0.52 -16.14
CA VAL A 411 4.71 -0.11 -16.12
C VAL A 411 4.68 -1.24 -17.14
N ALA A 412 5.54 -1.16 -18.15
CA ALA A 412 5.65 -2.15 -19.19
C ALA A 412 6.95 -2.94 -19.04
N MET A 413 6.86 -4.23 -19.33
CA MET A 413 7.96 -5.19 -19.34
C MET A 413 7.97 -5.93 -20.66
N GLU A 414 9.14 -6.19 -21.22
CA GLU A 414 9.25 -7.06 -22.40
C GLU A 414 10.46 -7.99 -22.26
N PHE A 415 10.30 -9.23 -22.71
CA PHE A 415 11.37 -10.22 -22.84
C PHE A 415 11.75 -10.32 -24.32
N GLN A 416 12.63 -9.44 -24.76
CA GLN A 416 12.95 -9.22 -26.17
C GLN A 416 14.46 -9.06 -26.36
N PRO A 417 15.02 -9.42 -27.53
CA PRO A 417 16.44 -9.22 -27.83
C PRO A 417 16.80 -7.73 -27.78
N ASP A 418 17.99 -7.39 -27.30
CA ASP A 418 18.51 -6.03 -27.44
C ASP A 418 19.18 -5.80 -28.80
N ALA A 419 19.24 -4.53 -29.19
CA ALA A 419 19.80 -4.14 -30.49
C ALA A 419 21.33 -4.26 -30.56
N THR A 420 22.03 -4.36 -29.42
CA THR A 420 23.50 -4.34 -29.34
C THR A 420 24.08 -5.75 -29.33
N THR A 421 23.55 -6.63 -28.48
CA THR A 421 24.08 -8.00 -28.28
C THR A 421 23.20 -9.08 -28.88
N GLY A 422 21.94 -8.80 -29.19
CA GLY A 422 20.96 -9.79 -29.62
C GLY A 422 20.48 -10.72 -28.49
N ASN A 423 20.97 -10.52 -27.26
CA ASN A 423 20.56 -11.30 -26.11
C ASN A 423 19.14 -10.90 -25.71
N THR A 424 18.32 -11.90 -25.40
CA THR A 424 16.95 -11.68 -24.92
C THR A 424 16.95 -11.59 -23.41
N PHE A 425 16.39 -10.50 -22.88
CA PHE A 425 16.26 -10.29 -21.44
C PHE A 425 15.08 -9.35 -21.14
N THR A 426 14.73 -9.26 -19.87
CA THR A 426 13.64 -8.42 -19.37
C THR A 426 14.03 -6.94 -19.34
N LYS A 427 13.23 -6.09 -19.98
CA LYS A 427 13.38 -4.62 -20.02
C LYS A 427 12.20 -3.94 -19.35
N PHE A 428 12.40 -2.78 -18.74
CA PHE A 428 11.36 -2.00 -18.09
C PHE A 428 11.11 -0.65 -18.77
N TYR A 429 9.85 -0.26 -18.88
CA TYR A 429 9.42 1.06 -19.33
C TYR A 429 8.32 1.59 -18.40
N ILE A 430 8.27 2.90 -18.19
CA ILE A 430 7.17 3.56 -17.49
C ILE A 430 6.57 4.62 -18.39
N TYR A 431 5.25 4.64 -18.49
CA TYR A 431 4.49 5.66 -19.20
C TYR A 431 3.56 6.40 -18.24
N ASP A 432 3.58 7.73 -18.32
CA ASP A 432 2.65 8.57 -17.56
C ASP A 432 1.28 8.51 -18.23
N ARG A 433 0.37 7.71 -17.65
CA ARG A 433 -0.99 7.54 -18.16
C ARG A 433 -1.92 8.67 -17.73
N GLY A 434 -1.53 9.50 -16.77
CA GLY A 434 -2.28 10.68 -16.32
C GLY A 434 -2.08 11.90 -17.21
N GLN A 435 -0.98 11.95 -17.98
CA GLN A 435 -0.66 13.05 -18.88
C GLN A 435 -0.62 12.59 -20.34
N GLN A 436 -1.35 13.28 -21.21
CA GLN A 436 -1.22 13.13 -22.66
C GLN A 436 -0.51 14.35 -23.26
N VAL A 437 0.41 14.10 -24.18
CA VAL A 437 1.09 15.12 -24.98
C VAL A 437 1.07 14.72 -26.45
N VAL A 438 1.31 15.67 -27.36
CA VAL A 438 1.34 15.37 -28.80
C VAL A 438 2.56 14.50 -29.11
N ASN A 439 2.34 13.29 -29.63
CA ASN A 439 3.39 12.46 -30.20
C ASN A 439 3.83 13.07 -31.54
N PRO A 440 5.10 13.52 -31.68
CA PRO A 440 5.58 14.17 -32.89
C PRO A 440 5.61 13.24 -34.10
N ALA A 441 5.65 11.91 -33.90
CA ALA A 441 5.64 10.95 -35.00
C ALA A 441 4.25 10.76 -35.62
N THR A 442 3.19 10.86 -34.82
CA THR A 442 1.81 10.59 -35.26
C THR A 442 0.94 11.84 -35.35
N GLY A 443 1.34 12.93 -34.69
CA GLY A 443 0.53 14.14 -34.51
C GLY A 443 -0.66 13.97 -33.56
N GLN A 444 -0.78 12.83 -32.88
CA GLN A 444 -1.89 12.50 -31.98
C GLN A 444 -1.49 12.64 -30.52
N LEU A 445 -2.47 12.83 -29.63
CA LEU A 445 -2.23 12.80 -28.18
C LEU A 445 -1.91 11.37 -27.74
N ASP A 446 -0.83 11.21 -26.97
CA ASP A 446 -0.38 9.93 -26.43
C ASP A 446 0.33 10.15 -25.07
N ASN A 447 0.56 9.07 -24.34
CA ASN A 447 1.15 9.07 -23.00
C ASN A 447 2.69 8.95 -23.09
N PRO A 448 3.46 9.94 -22.61
CA PRO A 448 4.91 9.95 -22.74
C PRO A 448 5.59 8.98 -21.77
N ARG A 449 6.73 8.45 -22.19
CA ARG A 449 7.65 7.68 -21.34
C ARG A 449 8.26 8.60 -20.28
N VAL A 450 8.30 8.11 -19.04
CA VAL A 450 8.96 8.75 -17.90
C VAL A 450 10.00 7.81 -17.30
N ASN A 451 11.02 8.35 -16.64
CA ASN A 451 12.13 7.56 -16.09
C ASN A 451 11.97 7.22 -14.60
N LYS A 452 10.85 7.63 -13.99
CA LYS A 452 10.52 7.43 -12.58
C LYS A 452 9.01 7.36 -12.35
N ALA A 453 8.61 6.76 -11.24
CA ALA A 453 7.25 6.82 -10.73
C ALA A 453 7.24 6.78 -9.20
N ASP A 454 6.20 7.37 -8.59
CA ASP A 454 5.88 7.15 -7.18
C ASP A 454 4.83 6.03 -7.10
N LEU A 455 5.25 4.87 -6.59
CA LEU A 455 4.41 3.66 -6.51
C LEU A 455 4.11 3.23 -5.07
N ASP A 456 4.71 3.87 -4.07
CA ASP A 456 4.54 3.55 -2.66
C ASP A 456 4.04 4.75 -1.81
N GLY A 457 3.94 5.93 -2.42
CA GLY A 457 3.58 7.20 -1.79
C GLY A 457 4.78 7.90 -1.15
N GLY A 458 6.00 7.39 -1.35
CA GLY A 458 7.23 7.84 -0.69
C GLY A 458 8.08 8.72 -1.59
N GLY A 459 7.48 9.29 -2.63
CA GLY A 459 8.19 10.03 -3.66
C GLY A 459 8.68 9.14 -4.80
N ALA A 460 8.96 9.80 -5.92
CA ALA A 460 9.30 9.14 -7.17
C ALA A 460 10.66 8.43 -7.11
N LYS A 461 10.69 7.19 -7.61
CA LYS A 461 11.87 6.33 -7.70
C LYS A 461 12.17 6.00 -9.15
N TYR A 462 13.46 5.89 -9.48
CA TYR A 462 13.93 5.79 -10.86
C TYR A 462 14.06 4.34 -11.34
N LEU A 463 14.01 4.14 -12.65
CA LEU A 463 14.33 2.86 -13.29
C LEU A 463 15.83 2.61 -13.42
N PRO A 464 16.25 1.34 -13.52
CA PRO A 464 15.45 0.12 -13.32
C PRO A 464 15.26 -0.24 -11.85
N GLY A 465 15.90 0.50 -10.93
CA GLY A 465 15.93 0.26 -9.49
C GLY A 465 14.56 0.03 -8.85
N LEU A 466 13.59 0.87 -9.21
CA LEU A 466 12.21 0.78 -8.76
C LEU A 466 11.57 -0.61 -8.98
N CYS A 467 11.86 -1.27 -10.10
CA CYS A 467 11.17 -2.51 -10.48
C CYS A 467 11.85 -3.78 -9.96
N ILE A 468 13.19 -3.79 -9.89
CA ILE A 468 13.98 -5.00 -9.51
C ILE A 468 13.87 -5.39 -8.03
N VAL A 469 13.23 -4.56 -7.20
CA VAL A 469 12.89 -4.90 -5.82
C VAL A 469 11.84 -6.02 -5.78
N CYS A 470 10.82 -5.93 -6.65
CA CYS A 470 9.81 -6.98 -6.78
C CYS A 470 10.23 -8.06 -7.78
N HIS A 471 10.85 -7.66 -8.89
CA HIS A 471 11.12 -8.51 -10.05
C HIS A 471 12.46 -9.27 -10.01
N GLY A 472 13.20 -9.19 -8.91
CA GLY A 472 14.55 -9.77 -8.87
C GLY A 472 15.55 -9.03 -9.75
N GLY A 473 16.75 -9.60 -9.87
CA GLY A 473 17.85 -9.00 -10.61
C GLY A 473 18.82 -8.19 -9.75
N LYS A 474 19.81 -7.58 -10.42
CA LYS A 474 20.91 -6.84 -9.81
C LYS A 474 21.24 -5.60 -10.63
N ASN A 475 21.19 -4.45 -9.96
CA ASN A 475 21.59 -3.18 -10.55
C ASN A 475 23.13 -3.01 -10.51
N PRO A 476 23.75 -2.36 -11.51
CA PRO A 476 25.08 -1.80 -11.34
C PRO A 476 25.04 -0.56 -10.43
N ALA A 477 26.22 -0.02 -10.11
CA ALA A 477 26.33 1.28 -9.45
C ALA A 477 25.76 2.42 -10.32
N ASN A 478 25.38 3.53 -9.69
CA ASN A 478 24.85 4.70 -10.38
C ASN A 478 25.82 5.25 -11.44
N VAL A 479 25.24 5.71 -12.54
CA VAL A 479 25.95 6.17 -13.73
C VAL A 479 26.30 7.64 -13.60
N SER A 480 27.55 7.98 -13.89
CA SER A 480 27.97 9.39 -13.97
C SER A 480 27.40 10.08 -15.22
N PRO A 481 27.14 11.39 -15.21
CA PRO A 481 26.59 12.11 -16.36
C PRO A 481 27.36 11.86 -17.66
N GLY A 482 26.62 11.50 -18.72
CA GLY A 482 27.17 11.25 -20.06
C GLY A 482 27.86 9.89 -20.25
N GLN A 483 27.86 9.01 -19.24
CA GLN A 483 28.39 7.64 -19.37
C GLN A 483 27.29 6.65 -19.81
N PRO A 484 27.65 5.59 -20.55
CA PRO A 484 26.70 4.55 -20.94
C PRO A 484 26.28 3.71 -19.73
N TYR A 485 25.14 3.02 -19.83
CA TYR A 485 24.71 2.09 -18.81
C TYR A 485 25.72 0.92 -18.70
N PRO A 486 26.17 0.53 -17.49
CA PRO A 486 27.28 -0.40 -17.33
C PRO A 486 27.00 -1.82 -17.85
N ASN A 487 25.76 -2.29 -17.71
CA ASN A 487 25.40 -3.64 -18.15
C ASN A 487 25.14 -3.64 -19.66
N PRO A 488 25.73 -4.58 -20.44
CA PRO A 488 25.48 -4.69 -21.87
C PRO A 488 23.99 -4.74 -22.21
N GLY A 489 23.56 -3.90 -23.15
CA GLY A 489 22.16 -3.77 -23.55
C GLY A 489 21.20 -3.25 -22.46
N GLY A 490 21.67 -2.98 -21.25
CA GLY A 490 20.83 -2.66 -20.10
C GLY A 490 20.32 -3.86 -19.31
N ASN A 491 20.90 -5.06 -19.48
CA ASN A 491 20.37 -6.25 -18.78
C ASN A 491 20.60 -6.19 -17.26
N VAL A 492 19.53 -6.16 -16.47
CA VAL A 492 19.55 -6.20 -15.00
C VAL A 492 19.20 -7.58 -14.42
N HIS A 493 19.01 -8.59 -15.26
CA HIS A 493 18.63 -9.95 -14.89
C HIS A 493 17.31 -10.00 -14.10
N ALA A 494 16.32 -9.22 -14.53
CA ALA A 494 15.00 -9.21 -13.89
C ALA A 494 14.09 -10.31 -14.44
N HIS A 495 13.08 -10.66 -13.65
CA HIS A 495 12.18 -11.78 -13.86
C HIS A 495 10.71 -11.35 -13.82
N PHE A 496 9.84 -12.13 -14.46
CA PHE A 496 8.39 -11.91 -14.43
C PHE A 496 7.81 -12.58 -13.18
N LEU A 497 6.88 -11.88 -12.52
CA LEU A 497 6.20 -12.39 -11.34
C LEU A 497 5.07 -13.34 -11.76
N PRO A 498 4.91 -14.50 -11.09
CA PRO A 498 3.78 -15.36 -11.31
C PRO A 498 2.52 -14.79 -10.64
N PHE A 499 1.34 -15.20 -11.11
CA PHE A 499 0.04 -14.77 -10.58
C PHE A 499 -0.49 -15.80 -9.61
N ASP A 500 -0.59 -15.40 -8.36
CA ASP A 500 -1.18 -16.16 -7.26
C ASP A 500 -2.63 -15.70 -7.06
N LEU A 501 -3.62 -16.48 -7.48
CA LEU A 501 -4.99 -15.96 -7.62
C LEU A 501 -5.65 -15.70 -6.26
N ASP A 502 -5.18 -16.36 -5.20
CA ASP A 502 -5.71 -16.16 -3.85
C ASP A 502 -5.01 -15.00 -3.13
N ALA A 503 -3.92 -14.49 -3.71
CA ALA A 503 -3.29 -13.24 -3.31
C ALA A 503 -3.98 -11.99 -3.90
N LEU A 504 -4.82 -12.15 -4.92
CA LEU A 504 -5.47 -11.05 -5.62
C LEU A 504 -6.92 -10.87 -5.18
N GLN A 505 -7.44 -9.66 -5.42
CA GLN A 505 -8.85 -9.34 -5.28
C GLN A 505 -9.43 -9.00 -6.66
N TYR A 506 -10.74 -9.16 -6.85
CA TYR A 506 -11.37 -9.17 -8.18
C TYR A 506 -12.46 -8.12 -8.30
N SER A 507 -13.00 -7.88 -9.50
CA SER A 507 -14.17 -7.00 -9.65
C SER A 507 -15.45 -7.80 -9.43
N SER A 508 -16.55 -7.11 -9.11
CA SER A 508 -17.88 -7.70 -9.21
C SER A 508 -18.41 -7.73 -10.65
N ASN A 509 -17.69 -7.16 -11.62
CA ASN A 509 -17.99 -7.36 -13.04
C ASN A 509 -17.90 -8.86 -13.37
N PRO A 510 -18.96 -9.49 -13.91
CA PRO A 510 -18.99 -10.91 -14.22
C PRO A 510 -17.81 -11.41 -15.06
N GLN A 511 -17.25 -10.57 -15.93
CA GLN A 511 -16.09 -10.91 -16.79
C GLN A 511 -14.76 -10.90 -16.04
N PHE A 512 -14.68 -10.23 -14.89
CA PHE A 512 -13.46 -10.01 -14.12
C PHE A 512 -13.56 -10.56 -12.69
N THR A 513 -14.43 -11.56 -12.48
CA THR A 513 -14.41 -12.36 -11.25
C THR A 513 -13.20 -13.30 -11.24
N ARG A 514 -12.84 -13.84 -10.07
CA ARG A 514 -11.77 -14.84 -9.94
C ARG A 514 -11.99 -16.01 -10.91
N ASP A 515 -13.19 -16.58 -10.89
CA ASP A 515 -13.52 -17.78 -11.66
C ASP A 515 -13.58 -17.48 -13.17
N ALA A 516 -14.15 -16.33 -13.57
CA ALA A 516 -14.18 -15.93 -14.97
C ALA A 516 -12.78 -15.71 -15.57
N GLN A 517 -11.80 -15.37 -14.74
CA GLN A 517 -10.43 -15.11 -15.17
C GLN A 517 -9.48 -16.31 -14.95
N GLN A 518 -9.95 -17.46 -14.47
CA GLN A 518 -9.10 -18.63 -14.22
C GLN A 518 -8.26 -19.03 -15.45
N ASP A 519 -8.90 -19.15 -16.62
CA ASP A 519 -8.23 -19.50 -17.86
C ASP A 519 -7.25 -18.41 -18.32
N THR A 520 -7.63 -17.13 -18.14
CA THR A 520 -6.78 -15.97 -18.42
C THR A 520 -5.51 -16.04 -17.58
N PHE A 521 -5.61 -16.22 -16.27
CA PHE A 521 -4.44 -16.30 -15.39
C PHE A 521 -3.60 -17.55 -15.62
N ARG A 522 -4.20 -18.67 -16.04
CA ARG A 522 -3.43 -19.84 -16.50
C ARG A 522 -2.57 -19.50 -17.71
N GLN A 523 -3.11 -18.75 -18.68
CA GLN A 523 -2.34 -18.28 -19.83
C GLN A 523 -1.22 -17.31 -19.42
N LEU A 524 -1.49 -16.40 -18.48
CA LEU A 524 -0.47 -15.50 -17.94
C LEU A 524 0.66 -16.30 -17.26
N ASN A 525 0.32 -17.23 -16.38
CA ASN A 525 1.32 -18.09 -15.73
C ASN A 525 2.07 -18.98 -16.72
N GLN A 526 1.43 -19.42 -17.81
CA GLN A 526 2.11 -20.14 -18.89
C GLN A 526 3.15 -19.24 -19.57
N SER A 527 2.81 -17.98 -19.84
CA SER A 527 3.75 -17.01 -20.41
C SER A 527 4.91 -16.70 -19.46
N VAL A 528 4.66 -16.58 -18.15
CA VAL A 528 5.73 -16.49 -17.13
C VAL A 528 6.65 -17.69 -17.22
N LEU A 529 6.12 -18.91 -17.22
CA LEU A 529 6.89 -20.15 -17.33
C LEU A 529 7.73 -20.20 -18.60
N ASN A 530 7.14 -19.85 -19.75
CA ASN A 530 7.83 -19.83 -21.05
C ASN A 530 9.01 -18.86 -21.10
N ILE A 531 8.95 -17.76 -20.33
CA ILE A 531 10.05 -16.81 -20.19
C ILE A 531 11.08 -17.33 -19.19
N GLN A 532 10.64 -17.75 -18.00
CA GLN A 532 11.57 -18.08 -16.90
C GLN A 532 12.42 -19.32 -17.17
N THR A 533 11.98 -20.23 -18.05
CA THR A 533 12.81 -21.37 -18.50
C THR A 533 13.97 -20.97 -19.42
N LYS A 534 14.04 -19.69 -19.83
CA LYS A 534 15.05 -19.11 -20.73
C LYS A 534 15.73 -17.86 -20.17
N ASN A 535 15.36 -17.44 -18.96
CA ASN A 535 15.80 -16.17 -18.37
C ASN A 535 16.59 -16.45 -17.08
N PRO A 536 17.91 -16.65 -17.17
CA PRO A 536 18.73 -16.93 -16.01
C PRO A 536 18.94 -15.68 -15.14
N ASP A 537 19.31 -15.91 -13.88
CA ASP A 537 19.72 -14.88 -12.94
C ASP A 537 21.10 -14.27 -13.31
N TYR A 538 21.58 -13.33 -12.49
CA TYR A 538 22.91 -12.71 -12.66
C TYR A 538 24.09 -13.66 -12.40
N ASN A 539 23.85 -14.90 -11.95
CA ASN A 539 24.85 -15.96 -11.83
C ASN A 539 24.71 -17.01 -12.94
N ASN A 540 23.89 -16.72 -13.96
CA ASN A 540 23.60 -17.60 -15.09
C ASN A 540 22.88 -18.92 -14.73
N ASN A 541 22.05 -18.90 -13.68
CA ASN A 541 21.23 -20.04 -13.24
C ASN A 541 19.73 -19.76 -13.42
N LEU A 542 18.96 -20.80 -13.76
CA LEU A 542 17.50 -20.69 -13.80
C LEU A 542 16.89 -20.64 -12.38
N LEU A 543 15.78 -19.92 -12.24
CA LEU A 543 15.03 -19.83 -10.98
C LEU A 543 14.10 -21.05 -10.81
N LEU A 544 14.69 -22.21 -10.47
CA LEU A 544 13.96 -23.49 -10.40
C LEU A 544 12.77 -23.47 -9.43
N THR A 545 12.87 -22.76 -8.31
CA THR A 545 11.80 -22.60 -7.31
C THR A 545 10.55 -21.95 -7.91
N LEU A 546 10.72 -20.93 -8.76
CA LEU A 546 9.61 -20.26 -9.45
C LEU A 546 8.97 -21.20 -10.47
N ILE A 547 9.80 -21.88 -11.26
CA ILE A 547 9.35 -22.83 -12.30
C ILE A 547 8.51 -23.94 -11.65
N GLU A 548 9.04 -24.58 -10.61
CA GLU A 548 8.34 -25.65 -9.86
C GLU A 548 7.04 -25.14 -9.23
N LEU A 549 7.07 -23.96 -8.61
CA LEU A 549 5.90 -23.38 -7.97
C LEU A 549 4.75 -23.18 -8.97
N VAL A 550 5.04 -22.62 -10.14
CA VAL A 550 4.03 -22.36 -11.17
C VAL A 550 3.48 -23.68 -11.73
N GLU A 551 4.34 -24.67 -11.99
CA GLU A 551 3.92 -25.98 -12.50
C GLU A 551 3.01 -26.71 -11.50
N GLY A 552 3.42 -26.75 -10.24
CA GLY A 552 2.68 -27.44 -9.18
C GLY A 552 1.36 -26.77 -8.82
N TRP A 553 1.25 -25.43 -8.96
CA TRP A 553 -0.04 -24.74 -8.85
C TRP A 553 -1.10 -25.24 -9.83
N TYR A 554 -0.68 -25.81 -10.96
CA TYR A 554 -1.58 -26.39 -11.97
C TYR A 554 -1.46 -27.92 -12.04
N GLY A 555 -0.99 -28.55 -10.95
CA GLY A 555 -0.93 -30.00 -10.79
C GLY A 555 0.07 -30.70 -11.72
N GLN A 556 1.01 -29.97 -12.33
CA GLN A 556 2.03 -30.55 -13.19
C GLN A 556 3.22 -31.05 -12.36
N ALA A 557 3.84 -32.13 -12.82
CA ALA A 557 5.14 -32.54 -12.29
C ALA A 557 6.23 -31.54 -12.71
N PHE A 558 7.22 -31.35 -11.85
CA PHE A 558 8.31 -30.42 -12.12
C PHE A 558 9.06 -30.77 -13.41
N ASN A 559 9.23 -29.77 -14.27
CA ASN A 559 10.01 -29.82 -15.49
C ASN A 559 10.78 -28.50 -15.66
N GLN A 560 12.10 -28.55 -15.52
CA GLN A 560 12.95 -27.37 -15.69
C GLN A 560 12.82 -26.67 -17.06
N ASN A 561 12.32 -27.36 -18.08
CA ASN A 561 12.08 -26.80 -19.42
C ASN A 561 10.67 -26.21 -19.59
N GLY A 562 9.83 -26.32 -18.55
CA GLY A 562 8.45 -25.86 -18.53
C GLY A 562 7.43 -26.92 -18.99
N ALA A 563 6.40 -27.12 -18.19
CA ALA A 563 5.20 -27.88 -18.53
C ALA A 563 4.16 -27.02 -19.26
N THR A 564 3.22 -27.69 -19.93
CA THR A 564 1.97 -27.05 -20.34
C THR A 564 1.02 -27.05 -19.16
N LEU A 565 0.62 -25.87 -18.70
CA LEU A 565 -0.27 -25.70 -17.56
C LEU A 565 -1.70 -26.11 -17.94
N THR A 566 -2.30 -26.96 -17.11
CA THR A 566 -3.69 -27.43 -17.29
C THR A 566 -4.47 -27.31 -15.98
N GLY A 567 -5.79 -27.26 -16.05
CA GLY A 567 -6.65 -27.22 -14.86
C GLY A 567 -6.77 -25.86 -14.16
N THR A 568 -7.31 -25.89 -12.94
CA THR A 568 -7.57 -24.72 -12.08
C THR A 568 -6.40 -24.54 -11.11
N GLN A 569 -6.03 -23.28 -10.84
CA GLN A 569 -4.94 -23.01 -9.92
C GLN A 569 -5.24 -23.47 -8.49
N ASN A 570 -4.34 -24.26 -7.89
CA ASN A 570 -4.28 -24.62 -6.49
C ASN A 570 -3.08 -23.93 -5.82
N THR A 571 -3.34 -22.80 -5.16
CA THR A 571 -2.30 -21.98 -4.52
C THR A 571 -1.70 -22.62 -3.25
N ASN A 572 -2.24 -23.75 -2.79
CA ASN A 572 -1.73 -24.50 -1.64
C ASN A 572 -0.52 -25.39 -1.98
N PHE A 573 -0.19 -25.55 -3.26
CA PHE A 573 1.03 -26.28 -3.64
C PHE A 573 2.27 -25.59 -3.04
N VAL A 574 3.20 -26.43 -2.56
CA VAL A 574 4.47 -26.01 -1.96
C VAL A 574 5.59 -26.61 -2.79
N ALA A 575 6.45 -25.76 -3.35
CA ALA A 575 7.65 -26.20 -4.06
C ALA A 575 8.58 -26.99 -3.12
N SER A 576 9.31 -27.97 -3.65
CA SER A 576 10.18 -28.86 -2.88
C SER A 576 11.16 -28.11 -1.99
N GLY A 577 11.79 -27.04 -2.50
CA GLY A 577 12.70 -26.19 -1.74
C GLY A 577 12.05 -25.48 -0.55
N TRP A 578 10.73 -25.29 -0.58
CA TRP A 578 9.94 -24.70 0.52
C TRP A 578 9.28 -25.75 1.41
N ALA A 579 9.23 -27.00 0.97
CA ALA A 579 8.71 -28.13 1.71
C ALA A 579 9.79 -28.85 2.56
N ALA A 580 11.07 -28.59 2.28
CA ALA A 580 12.20 -29.37 2.82
C ALA A 580 12.60 -29.05 4.28
N ASP A 581 12.81 -30.15 5.01
CA ASP A 581 13.33 -30.33 6.38
C ASP A 581 14.83 -29.96 6.46
N PRO A 582 15.28 -29.06 7.36
CA PRO A 582 16.71 -28.91 7.64
C PRO A 582 17.28 -30.20 8.28
N PRO A 583 18.61 -30.44 8.27
CA PRO A 583 19.25 -31.71 8.67
C PRO A 583 19.09 -32.16 10.15
N ARG A 584 18.13 -31.62 10.91
CA ARG A 584 17.93 -31.86 12.35
C ARG A 584 16.63 -32.58 12.71
N GLY A 585 15.91 -33.17 11.75
CA GLY A 585 14.71 -33.97 12.02
C GLY A 585 13.57 -33.16 12.64
N GLN A 586 13.42 -31.90 12.22
CA GLN A 586 12.31 -31.04 12.61
C GLN A 586 11.65 -30.50 11.35
N THR A 587 10.45 -31.01 11.06
CA THR A 587 9.61 -30.55 9.95
C THR A 587 9.49 -29.03 10.01
N VAL A 588 9.82 -28.30 8.93
CA VAL A 588 9.35 -26.91 8.78
C VAL A 588 7.84 -27.01 8.91
N PRO A 589 7.23 -26.52 9.99
CA PRO A 589 5.85 -26.87 10.23
C PRO A 589 5.03 -26.20 9.12
N ALA A 590 4.03 -26.91 8.58
CA ALA A 590 3.20 -26.45 7.45
C ALA A 590 2.55 -25.06 7.71
N ASN A 591 2.53 -24.64 8.98
CA ASN A 591 2.14 -23.34 9.48
C ASN A 591 3.09 -22.18 9.07
N VAL A 592 4.38 -22.42 8.78
CA VAL A 592 5.33 -21.38 8.36
C VAL A 592 5.13 -21.01 6.91
N TYR A 593 5.03 -22.00 6.01
CA TYR A 593 4.74 -21.73 4.61
C TYR A 593 3.39 -21.02 4.44
N SER A 594 2.33 -21.64 4.96
CA SER A 594 0.96 -21.09 4.85
C SER A 594 0.73 -19.83 5.70
N GLY A 595 1.48 -19.63 6.77
CA GLY A 595 1.37 -18.48 7.67
C GLY A 595 2.18 -17.26 7.24
N VAL A 596 3.34 -17.48 6.63
CA VAL A 596 4.34 -16.43 6.35
C VAL A 596 4.69 -16.37 4.87
N ILE A 597 5.27 -17.44 4.32
CA ILE A 597 5.86 -17.41 2.97
C ILE A 597 4.78 -17.17 1.93
N ALA A 598 3.73 -18.00 1.88
CA ALA A 598 2.65 -17.89 0.91
C ALA A 598 1.93 -16.54 0.95
N ARG A 599 1.80 -15.92 2.14
CA ARG A 599 1.05 -14.67 2.34
C ARG A 599 1.85 -13.41 2.08
N SER A 600 3.17 -13.44 2.27
CA SER A 600 3.97 -12.21 2.34
C SER A 600 5.34 -12.28 1.67
N CYS A 601 5.83 -13.45 1.28
CA CYS A 601 7.20 -13.57 0.75
C CYS A 601 7.26 -14.23 -0.63
N ARG A 602 6.35 -15.17 -0.90
CA ARG A 602 6.35 -16.08 -2.06
C ARG A 602 6.56 -15.37 -3.39
N ASN A 603 5.82 -14.29 -3.64
CA ASN A 603 5.85 -13.63 -4.94
C ASN A 603 7.24 -13.08 -5.26
N CYS A 604 7.82 -12.29 -4.37
CA CYS A 604 9.14 -11.68 -4.59
C CYS A 604 10.27 -12.70 -4.44
N HIS A 605 10.23 -13.55 -3.42
CA HIS A 605 11.31 -14.49 -3.15
C HIS A 605 11.39 -15.61 -4.19
N SER A 606 10.30 -15.97 -4.88
CA SER A 606 10.38 -16.87 -6.04
C SER A 606 11.23 -16.29 -7.18
N THR A 607 11.31 -14.97 -7.32
CA THR A 607 12.14 -14.30 -8.35
C THR A 607 13.58 -14.02 -7.92
N ARG A 608 14.01 -14.57 -6.78
CA ARG A 608 15.36 -14.41 -6.27
C ARG A 608 16.18 -15.66 -6.53
N PRO A 609 17.51 -15.56 -6.64
CA PRO A 609 18.37 -16.74 -6.62
C PRO A 609 18.59 -17.23 -5.20
N SER A 610 19.02 -18.49 -5.07
CA SER A 610 19.50 -19.04 -3.80
C SER A 610 20.65 -18.20 -3.22
N PRO A 611 20.69 -17.97 -1.89
CA PRO A 611 19.78 -18.51 -0.86
C PRO A 611 18.52 -17.65 -0.61
N TYR A 612 18.36 -16.54 -1.33
CA TYR A 612 17.29 -15.55 -1.07
C TYR A 612 15.91 -16.04 -1.49
N ASP A 613 15.81 -17.10 -2.28
CA ASP A 613 14.54 -17.74 -2.61
C ASP A 613 14.01 -18.67 -1.52
N PHE A 614 14.78 -18.90 -0.45
CA PHE A 614 14.47 -19.83 0.62
C PHE A 614 14.36 -21.30 0.17
N SER A 615 14.95 -21.70 -0.95
CA SER A 615 14.85 -23.10 -1.44
C SER A 615 16.03 -23.99 -1.04
N SER A 616 17.14 -23.39 -0.61
CA SER A 616 18.32 -24.12 -0.15
C SER A 616 18.07 -24.77 1.22
N ASN A 617 18.87 -25.79 1.55
CA ASN A 617 19.00 -26.50 2.83
C ASN A 617 19.30 -25.61 4.08
N ASN A 618 19.08 -24.30 3.95
CA ASN A 618 19.28 -23.24 4.90
C ASN A 618 17.96 -22.58 5.34
N THR A 619 16.81 -23.21 5.09
CA THR A 619 15.45 -22.80 5.52
C THR A 619 15.19 -22.84 7.03
N SER A 620 16.23 -23.06 7.85
CA SER A 620 16.08 -23.01 9.30
C SER A 620 15.53 -21.63 9.73
N PRO A 621 14.61 -21.56 10.72
CA PRO A 621 14.17 -20.31 11.34
C PRO A 621 15.33 -19.37 11.73
N THR A 622 16.52 -19.95 11.97
CA THR A 622 17.78 -19.24 12.26
C THR A 622 18.29 -18.35 11.12
N ILE A 623 17.77 -18.47 9.89
CA ILE A 623 18.20 -17.64 8.73
C ILE A 623 17.10 -16.71 8.25
N MET A 624 15.83 -17.15 8.24
CA MET A 624 14.72 -16.22 8.01
C MET A 624 14.66 -15.13 9.09
N SER A 625 14.95 -15.48 10.36
CA SER A 625 14.93 -14.54 11.48
C SER A 625 15.89 -13.36 11.28
N PRO A 626 17.18 -13.52 10.94
CA PRO A 626 18.04 -12.38 10.66
C PRO A 626 17.68 -11.58 9.40
N PHE A 627 17.01 -12.18 8.40
CA PHE A 627 16.46 -11.41 7.28
C PHE A 627 15.25 -10.57 7.66
N ILE A 628 14.42 -11.04 8.60
CA ILE A 628 13.22 -10.34 9.05
C ILE A 628 13.54 -9.28 10.12
N PHE A 629 14.50 -9.57 11.02
CA PHE A 629 14.79 -8.80 12.23
C PHE A 629 16.23 -8.24 12.32
N GLY A 630 17.12 -8.55 11.37
CA GLY A 630 18.55 -8.17 11.41
C GLY A 630 19.42 -9.13 12.23
N ASN A 631 20.74 -8.87 12.30
CA ASN A 631 21.70 -9.66 13.09
C ASN A 631 21.44 -9.50 14.61
N VAL A 632 20.49 -10.24 15.13
CA VAL A 632 20.22 -10.41 16.56
C VAL A 632 20.57 -11.85 16.96
N ASP A 633 21.15 -12.02 18.15
CA ASP A 633 21.64 -13.30 18.67
C ASP A 633 20.44 -14.16 19.13
N TRP A 634 20.21 -15.33 18.51
CA TRP A 634 18.93 -16.04 18.63
C TRP A 634 19.04 -17.54 18.88
N THR A 635 18.81 -17.94 20.13
CA THR A 635 18.51 -19.34 20.48
C THR A 635 17.01 -19.60 20.67
N GLN A 636 16.13 -18.59 20.60
CA GLN A 636 14.70 -18.73 20.96
C GLN A 636 13.66 -17.83 20.22
N SER A 637 14.00 -17.04 19.17
CA SER A 637 12.98 -16.19 18.51
C SER A 637 12.02 -16.96 17.61
N HIS A 638 10.74 -16.68 17.78
CA HIS A 638 9.69 -17.09 16.86
C HIS A 638 9.65 -16.07 15.72
N ILE A 639 9.55 -16.53 14.46
CA ILE A 639 9.42 -15.69 13.22
C ILE A 639 8.30 -14.64 13.33
N THR A 640 7.42 -14.80 14.33
CA THR A 640 6.16 -14.10 14.53
C THR A 640 6.23 -12.96 15.57
N THR A 641 7.28 -12.87 16.39
CA THR A 641 7.40 -11.87 17.46
C THR A 641 8.81 -11.26 17.51
N PRO A 642 9.00 -9.99 17.11
CA PRO A 642 10.27 -9.30 17.29
C PRO A 642 10.52 -9.10 18.79
N PRO A 643 11.78 -9.15 19.25
CA PRO A 643 12.14 -8.60 20.54
C PRO A 643 11.94 -7.09 20.50
N ILE A 644 11.53 -6.54 21.63
CA ILE A 644 11.28 -5.12 21.82
C ILE A 644 12.52 -4.32 21.39
N GLY A 645 12.32 -3.36 20.47
CA GLY A 645 13.37 -2.45 20.00
C GLY A 645 14.20 -2.90 18.79
N THR A 646 13.84 -4.01 18.12
CA THR A 646 14.50 -4.39 16.85
C THR A 646 13.84 -3.75 15.62
N PRO A 647 14.63 -3.26 14.64
CA PRO A 647 14.07 -2.73 13.39
C PRO A 647 13.43 -3.87 12.58
N ALA A 648 12.19 -3.66 12.12
CA ALA A 648 11.58 -4.51 11.11
C ALA A 648 12.24 -4.22 9.75
N ILE A 649 13.05 -5.16 9.25
CA ILE A 649 13.83 -4.95 8.02
C ILE A 649 13.05 -5.37 6.78
N MET A 650 12.21 -6.40 6.88
CA MET A 650 11.45 -6.96 5.76
C MET A 650 9.95 -7.05 6.08
N PRO A 651 9.07 -7.18 5.07
CA PRO A 651 9.30 -7.03 3.61
C PRO A 651 9.57 -5.59 3.10
N HIS A 652 10.43 -5.41 2.08
CA HIS A 652 10.75 -4.09 1.49
C HIS A 652 9.70 -3.50 0.53
N ILE A 653 8.48 -4.03 0.58
CA ILE A 653 7.33 -3.51 -0.16
C ILE A 653 6.31 -3.06 0.90
N ARG A 654 5.92 -1.79 0.84
CA ARG A 654 5.13 -1.14 1.90
C ARG A 654 3.87 -1.91 2.28
N ARG A 655 3.05 -2.33 1.30
CA ARG A 655 1.79 -3.04 1.63
C ARG A 655 2.04 -4.45 2.13
N THR A 656 3.04 -5.14 1.59
CA THR A 656 3.46 -6.44 2.11
C THR A 656 3.95 -6.32 3.55
N GLN A 657 4.71 -5.27 3.88
CA GLN A 657 5.15 -4.95 5.24
C GLN A 657 3.96 -4.74 6.16
N GLN A 658 3.04 -3.85 5.79
CA GLN A 658 1.81 -3.62 6.54
C GLN A 658 1.04 -4.93 6.74
N ARG A 659 0.89 -5.78 5.71
CA ARG A 659 0.14 -7.03 5.80
C ARG A 659 0.79 -8.02 6.74
N PHE A 660 2.12 -8.12 6.70
CA PHE A 660 2.88 -9.03 7.53
C PHE A 660 2.82 -8.64 9.02
N TRP A 661 3.00 -7.34 9.33
CA TRP A 661 3.10 -6.87 10.72
C TRP A 661 1.75 -6.54 11.37
N LEU A 662 0.70 -6.22 10.61
CA LEU A 662 -0.63 -5.82 11.12
C LEU A 662 -1.67 -6.96 11.17
N ASN A 663 -1.26 -8.21 10.91
CA ASN A 663 -2.16 -9.37 10.90
C ASN A 663 -2.76 -9.64 12.30
N THR A 664 -4.09 -9.84 12.38
CA THR A 664 -4.82 -10.05 13.65
C THR A 664 -5.20 -11.51 13.93
N SER A 665 -4.87 -12.44 13.03
CA SER A 665 -5.03 -13.88 13.27
C SER A 665 -4.04 -14.35 14.34
N ALA A 666 -4.46 -15.25 15.24
CA ALA A 666 -3.56 -15.92 16.17
C ALA A 666 -2.42 -16.55 15.37
N LYS A 667 -1.19 -16.06 15.59
CA LYS A 667 -0.01 -16.59 14.91
C LYS A 667 0.21 -18.00 15.48
N PRO A 668 0.46 -19.02 14.64
CA PRO A 668 0.66 -20.37 15.14
C PRO A 668 1.88 -20.37 16.06
N GLU A 669 1.66 -20.57 17.36
CA GLU A 669 2.73 -20.89 18.29
C GLU A 669 3.35 -22.20 17.84
N ALA A 670 4.66 -22.20 17.60
CA ALA A 670 5.41 -23.44 17.62
C ALA A 670 5.30 -23.95 19.07
N THR A 671 4.58 -25.05 19.27
CA THR A 671 4.58 -25.73 20.56
C THR A 671 6.05 -26.02 20.90
N PRO A 672 6.57 -25.55 22.04
CA PRO A 672 7.95 -25.86 22.41
C PRO A 672 8.08 -27.38 22.48
N PRO A 673 9.22 -27.95 22.02
CA PRO A 673 9.45 -29.39 22.16
C PRO A 673 9.32 -29.76 23.63
N ALA A 674 8.63 -30.87 23.90
CA ALA A 674 8.52 -31.41 25.25
C ALA A 674 9.93 -31.52 25.86
N PRO A 675 10.13 -31.07 27.12
CA PRO A 675 11.44 -31.18 27.75
C PRO A 675 11.87 -32.65 27.73
N PRO A 676 13.17 -32.94 27.50
CA PRO A 676 13.66 -34.32 27.55
C PRO A 676 13.31 -34.91 28.91
N GLU A 677 12.76 -36.13 28.92
CA GLU A 677 12.51 -36.87 30.15
C GLU A 677 13.80 -36.87 30.99
N ALA A 678 13.72 -36.26 32.18
CA ALA A 678 14.83 -36.20 33.09
C ALA A 678 15.15 -37.64 33.52
N ASP A 679 16.33 -38.10 33.12
CA ASP A 679 16.91 -39.37 33.57
C ASP A 679 16.87 -39.43 35.10
N SER A 680 16.14 -40.41 35.62
CA SER A 680 15.79 -40.57 37.03
C SER A 680 16.96 -41.14 37.83
N SER A 681 18.10 -40.46 37.82
CA SER A 681 19.19 -40.77 38.74
C SER A 681 19.90 -39.49 39.15
N VAL A 682 20.18 -39.35 40.45
CA VAL A 682 20.92 -38.26 41.10
C VAL A 682 20.07 -37.05 41.59
N PHE A 683 19.23 -37.25 42.61
CA PHE A 683 19.53 -36.82 44.00
C PHE A 683 18.38 -37.19 44.96
N GLN A 684 18.73 -37.94 45.99
CA GLN A 684 17.87 -38.37 47.08
C GLN A 684 17.81 -37.32 48.22
N LEU A 685 16.63 -37.26 48.84
CA LEU A 685 16.34 -36.99 50.26
C LEU A 685 16.63 -35.58 50.85
N ARG A 686 15.56 -34.90 51.26
CA ARG A 686 15.10 -34.92 52.67
C ARG A 686 13.66 -34.41 52.81
N ARG A 687 12.90 -35.12 53.66
CA ARG A 687 11.52 -34.88 54.09
C ARG A 687 11.36 -33.56 54.87
N ALA A 688 10.20 -32.91 54.73
CA ALA A 688 9.42 -32.36 55.85
C ALA A 688 7.92 -32.33 55.49
N LEU A 689 7.10 -32.59 56.50
CA LEU A 689 5.68 -33.00 56.51
C LEU A 689 4.66 -31.83 56.30
N PRO A 690 3.36 -32.14 56.11
CA PRO A 690 2.32 -31.18 55.71
C PRO A 690 1.64 -30.50 56.90
N VAL A 691 1.13 -29.28 56.73
CA VAL A 691 0.18 -28.66 57.67
C VAL A 691 -0.96 -27.97 56.93
N SER A 692 -2.18 -28.39 57.26
CA SER A 692 -3.49 -27.84 56.92
C SER A 692 -3.88 -26.65 57.80
N GLY A 693 -4.69 -25.72 57.30
CA GLY A 693 -5.67 -24.99 58.14
C GLY A 693 -5.96 -23.52 57.79
N GLY A 694 -7.17 -23.29 57.26
CA GLY A 694 -8.10 -22.23 57.70
C GLY A 694 -7.88 -20.74 57.35
N PRO A 695 -8.94 -19.89 57.40
CA PRO A 695 -9.11 -18.71 56.55
C PRO A 695 -9.10 -17.37 57.31
N PHE A 696 -8.59 -16.28 56.71
CA PHE A 696 -8.92 -14.91 57.16
C PHE A 696 -8.86 -13.86 56.02
N THR A 697 -9.91 -13.06 55.98
CA THR A 697 -10.13 -11.84 55.19
C THR A 697 -9.72 -10.60 56.00
N LEU A 698 -9.01 -9.61 55.43
CA LEU A 698 -9.37 -8.16 55.41
C LEU A 698 -8.23 -7.25 54.88
N PHE A 699 -8.58 -6.42 53.88
CA PHE A 699 -8.27 -5.00 53.62
C PHE A 699 -6.93 -4.30 53.98
N ALA A 700 -6.46 -3.52 52.97
CA ALA A 700 -6.01 -2.11 53.00
C ALA A 700 -4.52 -1.76 52.73
N PHE A 701 -4.35 -1.00 51.64
CA PHE A 701 -3.42 0.06 51.22
C PHE A 701 -2.02 0.32 51.87
N ARG A 702 -1.11 0.59 50.91
CA ARG A 702 0.00 1.58 50.80
C ARG A 702 1.40 1.33 51.40
N GLU A 703 2.35 1.64 50.51
CA GLU A 703 3.67 2.29 50.63
C GLU A 703 4.94 1.52 51.06
N GLU A 704 5.95 1.70 50.19
CA GLU A 704 7.41 1.78 50.37
C GLU A 704 8.18 0.61 51.03
N ALA A 705 9.15 0.06 50.30
CA ALA A 705 10.55 0.55 50.41
C ALA A 705 11.53 -0.38 49.66
N ILE A 706 12.36 0.26 48.86
CA ILE A 706 13.63 -0.25 48.34
C ILE A 706 14.71 -0.02 49.41
N HIS A 707 15.49 -1.05 49.72
CA HIS A 707 16.87 -1.01 50.23
C HIS A 707 17.47 -2.40 49.91
N SER A 708 18.71 -2.58 49.48
CA SER A 708 19.88 -1.72 49.38
C SER A 708 20.96 -2.46 48.56
N LEU A 709 21.84 -1.73 47.87
CA LEU A 709 23.29 -1.90 48.02
C LEU A 709 24.04 -0.73 47.35
N GLN A 710 24.94 -0.17 48.15
CA GLN A 710 25.61 1.12 48.03
C GLN A 710 26.84 1.05 47.11
N CYS A 711 27.18 2.19 46.48
CA CYS A 711 28.56 2.66 46.39
C CYS A 711 28.61 4.20 46.54
N HIS A 712 29.52 4.67 47.38
CA HIS A 712 29.77 6.06 47.80
C HIS A 712 30.35 6.96 46.70
N VAL A 713 29.89 8.22 46.64
CA VAL A 713 30.71 9.41 46.29
C VAL A 713 30.19 10.61 47.10
N PRO A 714 31.06 11.43 47.75
CA PRO A 714 30.63 12.47 48.68
C PRO A 714 30.18 13.76 47.99
N ALA A 715 29.31 14.48 48.69
CA ALA A 715 28.78 15.78 48.34
C ALA A 715 29.85 16.87 48.19
N LEU A 716 29.70 17.71 47.17
CA LEU A 716 30.06 19.12 47.25
C LEU A 716 28.83 19.95 46.93
N SER A 717 28.48 20.73 47.93
CA SER A 717 27.29 21.54 48.12
C SER A 717 27.39 22.91 47.45
N ALA A 718 26.19 23.44 47.15
CA ALA A 718 25.77 24.84 47.24
C ALA A 718 26.00 25.77 46.02
N GLY A 719 24.89 26.36 45.55
CA GLY A 719 24.87 27.76 45.12
C GLY A 719 23.78 28.18 44.12
N ILE A 720 22.67 28.73 44.65
CA ILE A 720 21.88 29.88 44.13
C ILE A 720 20.95 29.59 42.91
N TRP A 721 19.63 29.39 43.07
CA TRP A 721 18.49 30.33 43.26
C TRP A 721 18.12 31.29 42.09
N LEU A 722 16.83 31.22 41.70
CA LEU A 722 15.95 32.19 40.98
C LEU A 722 16.08 32.24 39.42
N TRP A 723 15.03 32.34 38.58
CA TRP A 723 13.60 32.64 38.74
C TRP A 723 12.77 32.23 37.48
N LEU A 724 11.54 31.77 37.76
CA LEU A 724 10.24 31.99 37.10
C LEU A 724 10.00 31.89 35.57
N SER A 725 9.12 30.92 35.25
CA SER A 725 7.93 31.00 34.36
C SER A 725 8.03 31.62 32.97
N ALA A 726 7.91 30.74 31.97
CA ALA A 726 7.04 30.88 30.81
C ALA A 726 6.58 29.48 30.37
#